data_AF-A0A7Y6XBT0-F1
#
_entry.id   AF-A0A7Y6XBT0-F1
#
_cell.length_a   1.000
_cell.length_b   1.000
_cell.length_c   1.000
_cell.angle_alpha   90.00
_cell.angle_beta   90.00
_cell.angle_gamma   90.00
#
_symmetry.space_group_name_H-M   'P 1'
#
loop_
_entity.id
_entity.type
_entity.pdbx_description
1 polymer ?
#
loop_
_entity_poly.entity_id
_entity_poly.type
_entity_poly.pdbx_seq_one_letter_code
_entity_poly.pdbx_strand_id
1 'polypeptide(L)'
;MKGWTFFPHLVVRTTGFPFDWLERLGCPESATWARRLEAERRGLDALRAQGPRVRRPPRELLAALKAGRPVNTEGMESPERFAEWNVRAAAAQEAEAGFAEAMERELAAVESQLATLCREPRFLEAVASSSPPVAKDLLAGREGSRLRRQLASYLQRLCAKNETMGFFGPINYGRVDPDAPTGVTLNWSGPETLVGRNTFAASWLVQGLVRAIAFDPEIASWLVPRRKAFAEMPARKAGPTPESAEELLPRLVELADGTRTLAALASSLGVAPGLAREALRLGCDKSLLTHQLEVPSAVHHPVDDLAERVAALPSAGARRHVEGLSALLELMGRYGAADASGKMALQDAFARRAKEQWGVAPSTERGPASESHNFYQDRLALREECGGDLRLEVGGERARELGTRMEPALAWMAEAAWRTRDAARAAVAQKVGSRTVPFWKVAAASADLPLPLDTSMAELLAQSIPDAAARVVELGDVVPPAWDSARALPLVTSVDLLVGAADVEAWGRGDYTLVMGDIHDTALVWGWALQFHPSRGKVESAMVRALGALPRAMPLVTVLPSRRTGLLPSEFPGPVVELGGVSSRASAWRIPLDDLFVESDGKSARLVSKRLGSEVCLYNGELESTVHTAFSLPRIRPLRVSLGEHTPRVTLGGVVVQREQWRLDAAAREALLACKDDRARLRVAVGLWEARGLPPCVFAKFKGERKPVLVDVRSPPLLRVFLNLLEQKEEVLLSEMLPGPEQLWLRGPGGRHTVELRCTLLWGGPRAAMPPVTEEA
;
A
#
# COMPACT_ATOMS: atom_id res chain seq x y z
N MET A 1 -26.69 21.03 6.32
CA MET A 1 -25.42 21.59 5.80
C MET A 1 -24.59 20.45 5.23
N LYS A 2 -24.06 20.59 4.01
CA LYS A 2 -23.14 19.63 3.39
C LYS A 2 -21.79 19.71 4.11
N GLY A 3 -21.15 18.59 4.40
CA GLY A 3 -19.85 18.53 5.05
C GLY A 3 -19.24 17.14 4.93
N TRP A 4 -18.03 16.97 5.46
CA TRP A 4 -17.43 15.65 5.61
C TRP A 4 -18.13 14.89 6.73
N THR A 5 -18.41 13.62 6.47
CA THR A 5 -18.92 12.67 7.46
C THR A 5 -17.90 11.56 7.63
N PHE A 6 -17.54 11.28 8.87
CA PHE A 6 -16.64 10.19 9.23
C PHE A 6 -17.45 8.90 9.41
N PHE A 7 -17.07 7.83 8.72
CA PHE A 7 -17.71 6.53 8.90
C PHE A 7 -17.28 5.91 10.23
N PRO A 8 -18.21 5.50 11.12
CA PRO A 8 -17.91 5.20 12.53
C PRO A 8 -17.08 3.93 12.75
N HIS A 9 -16.79 3.13 11.71
CA HIS A 9 -15.94 1.95 11.83
C HIS A 9 -14.57 2.18 11.19
N LEU A 10 -13.55 1.64 11.83
CA LEU A 10 -12.15 1.72 11.44
C LEU A 10 -11.59 0.32 11.19
N VAL A 11 -10.63 0.23 10.27
CA VAL A 11 -9.70 -0.91 10.26
C VAL A 11 -8.40 -0.47 10.91
N VAL A 12 -7.95 -1.19 11.93
CA VAL A 12 -6.73 -0.90 12.67
C VAL A 12 -5.65 -1.88 12.21
N ARG A 13 -4.55 -1.35 11.65
CA ARG A 13 -3.43 -2.16 11.16
C ARG A 13 -2.24 -1.97 12.09
N THR A 14 -1.66 -3.05 12.56
CA THR A 14 -0.52 -3.04 13.50
C THR A 14 0.64 -3.85 12.92
N THR A 15 1.86 -3.60 13.41
CA THR A 15 2.95 -4.56 13.21
C THR A 15 2.73 -5.76 14.13
N GLY A 16 3.06 -6.97 13.67
CA GLY A 16 3.04 -8.16 14.54
C GLY A 16 4.31 -8.35 15.37
N PHE A 17 5.35 -7.55 15.12
CA PHE A 17 6.57 -7.52 15.91
C PHE A 17 6.81 -6.12 16.49
N PRO A 18 7.37 -6.03 17.69
CA PRO A 18 7.56 -4.75 18.36
C PRO A 18 8.70 -3.96 17.71
N PHE A 19 8.53 -2.64 17.61
CA PHE A 19 9.52 -1.70 17.13
C PHE A 19 10.83 -1.78 17.93
N ASP A 20 10.76 -2.10 19.23
CA ASP A 20 11.91 -2.25 20.12
C ASP A 20 12.93 -3.29 19.63
N TRP A 21 12.54 -4.25 18.79
CA TRP A 21 13.51 -5.16 18.14
C TRP A 21 14.50 -4.42 17.25
N LEU A 22 14.09 -3.32 16.61
CA LEU A 22 14.97 -2.49 15.80
C LEU A 22 15.88 -1.63 16.67
N GLU A 23 15.38 -1.12 17.81
CA GLU A 23 16.19 -0.32 18.73
C GLU A 23 17.28 -1.17 19.42
N ARG A 24 17.04 -2.46 19.65
CA ARG A 24 18.07 -3.42 20.09
C ARG A 24 19.22 -3.59 19.09
N LEU A 25 19.03 -3.17 17.84
CA LEU A 25 20.08 -3.17 16.80
C LEU A 25 20.80 -1.82 16.68
N GLY A 26 20.56 -0.91 17.62
CA GLY A 26 21.22 0.39 17.71
C GLY A 26 22.49 0.37 18.55
N CYS A 27 23.37 1.33 18.27
CA CYS A 27 24.57 1.66 19.03
C CYS A 27 24.43 3.10 19.59
N PRO A 28 23.50 3.35 20.53
CA PRO A 28 23.18 4.69 21.02
C PRO A 28 24.35 5.38 21.75
N GLU A 29 25.18 4.62 22.46
CA GLU A 29 26.36 5.19 23.13
C GLU A 29 27.42 5.61 22.11
N SER A 30 27.68 4.74 21.13
CA SER A 30 28.57 5.05 20.01
C SER A 30 28.10 6.26 19.22
N ALA A 31 26.79 6.38 18.97
CA ALA A 31 26.23 7.56 18.32
C ALA A 31 26.45 8.83 19.15
N THR A 32 26.35 8.75 20.48
CA THR A 32 26.63 9.89 21.39
C THR A 32 28.10 10.31 21.33
N TRP A 33 29.02 9.35 21.37
CA TRP A 33 30.45 9.62 21.20
C TRP A 33 30.79 10.18 19.82
N ALA A 34 30.17 9.64 18.76
CA ALA A 34 30.33 10.15 17.40
C ALA A 34 29.85 11.61 17.28
N ARG A 35 28.73 11.97 17.90
CA ARG A 35 28.26 13.37 17.94
C ARG A 35 29.28 14.28 18.62
N ARG A 36 29.78 13.87 19.80
CA ARG A 36 30.81 14.62 20.54
C ARG A 36 32.07 14.81 19.69
N LEU A 37 32.55 13.74 19.08
CA LEU A 37 33.73 13.76 18.20
C LEU A 37 33.54 14.72 17.01
N GLU A 38 32.41 14.66 16.32
CA GLU A 38 32.12 15.53 15.17
C GLU A 38 31.89 17.01 15.60
N ALA A 39 31.41 17.25 16.82
CA ALA A 39 31.34 18.60 17.38
C ALA A 39 32.75 19.17 17.66
N GLU A 40 33.63 18.39 18.28
CA GLU A 40 35.01 18.84 18.54
C GLU A 40 35.84 19.00 17.26
N ARG A 41 35.67 18.11 16.27
CA ARG A 41 36.32 18.26 14.96
C ARG A 41 35.88 19.53 14.23
N ARG A 42 34.59 19.85 14.24
CA ARG A 42 34.08 21.12 13.70
C ARG A 42 34.66 22.33 14.43
N GLY A 43 34.78 22.25 15.76
CA GLY A 43 35.44 23.28 16.57
C GLY A 43 36.91 23.46 16.18
N LEU A 44 37.66 22.37 16.01
CA LEU A 44 39.05 22.38 15.57
C LEU A 44 39.20 22.94 14.15
N ASP A 45 38.30 22.60 13.22
CA ASP A 45 38.32 23.13 11.86
C ASP A 45 38.02 24.64 11.83
N ALA A 46 37.08 25.12 12.66
CA ALA A 46 36.81 26.54 12.83
C ALA A 46 38.03 27.28 13.43
N LEU A 47 38.65 26.71 14.47
CA LEU A 47 39.90 27.23 15.02
C LEU A 47 41.04 27.18 14.00
N ARG A 48 41.10 26.19 13.11
CA ARG A 48 42.12 26.13 12.05
C ARG A 48 41.90 27.23 11.01
N ALA A 49 40.64 27.51 10.67
CA ALA A 49 40.28 28.57 9.73
C ALA A 49 40.55 29.98 10.29
N GLN A 50 40.33 30.17 11.60
CA GLN A 50 40.53 31.43 12.32
C GLN A 50 41.94 31.57 12.94
N GLY A 51 42.69 30.46 12.99
CA GLY A 51 43.79 30.23 13.93
C GLY A 51 45.05 31.06 13.70
N PRO A 52 45.93 31.08 14.73
CA PRO A 52 47.07 31.99 14.77
C PRO A 52 48.02 31.72 13.60
N ARG A 53 48.23 32.72 12.76
CA ARG A 53 49.25 32.70 11.70
C ARG A 53 50.63 32.79 12.35
N VAL A 54 51.21 31.64 12.69
CA VAL A 54 52.58 31.56 13.19
C VAL A 54 53.56 31.79 12.04
N ARG A 55 54.53 32.69 12.23
CA ARG A 55 55.56 32.96 11.23
C ARG A 55 56.59 31.82 11.27
N ARG A 56 56.72 31.05 10.18
CA ARG A 56 57.59 29.85 10.06
C ARG A 56 57.30 28.77 11.14
N PRO A 57 56.11 28.14 11.10
CA PRO A 57 55.75 27.14 12.09
C PRO A 57 56.64 25.88 11.99
N PRO A 58 57.04 25.27 13.12
CA PRO A 58 57.73 23.98 13.13
C PRO A 58 56.91 22.89 12.43
N ARG A 59 57.58 21.89 11.82
CA ARG A 59 56.89 20.77 11.15
C ARG A 59 55.98 19.99 12.10
N GLU A 60 56.39 19.82 13.34
CA GLU A 60 55.63 19.10 14.37
C GLU A 60 54.34 19.83 14.74
N LEU A 61 54.39 21.16 14.85
CA LEU A 61 53.22 22.00 15.04
C LEU A 61 52.23 21.85 13.88
N LEU A 62 52.71 21.96 12.63
CA LEU A 62 51.87 21.76 11.45
C LEU A 62 51.25 20.36 11.41
N ALA A 63 52.03 19.33 11.78
CA ALA A 63 51.55 17.95 11.83
C ALA A 63 50.48 17.76 12.92
N ALA A 64 50.65 18.35 14.11
CA ALA A 64 49.65 18.32 15.18
C ALA A 64 48.37 19.05 14.77
N LEU A 65 48.48 20.25 14.20
CA LEU A 65 47.35 21.04 13.73
C LEU A 65 46.59 20.34 12.59
N LYS A 66 47.30 19.75 11.63
CA LYS A 66 46.71 18.98 10.52
C LYS A 66 46.01 17.71 11.02
N ALA A 67 46.59 17.05 12.02
CA ALA A 67 46.03 15.83 12.59
C ALA A 67 44.94 16.08 13.66
N GLY A 68 44.67 17.34 14.04
CA GLY A 68 43.72 17.64 15.11
C GLY A 68 44.20 17.19 16.50
N ARG A 69 45.51 17.10 16.72
CA ARG A 69 46.12 16.63 17.98
C ARG A 69 46.53 17.81 18.86
N PRO A 70 46.63 17.62 20.19
CA PRO A 70 47.23 18.60 21.08
C PRO A 70 48.63 19.00 20.59
N VAL A 71 48.90 20.30 20.64
CA VAL A 71 50.18 20.91 20.34
C VAL A 71 51.03 20.89 21.61
N ASN A 72 52.27 20.39 21.51
CA ASN A 72 53.24 20.60 22.58
C ASN A 72 53.63 22.09 22.62
N THR A 73 53.26 22.78 23.70
CA THR A 73 53.52 24.21 23.88
C THR A 73 54.76 24.52 24.71
N GLU A 74 55.51 23.49 25.12
CA GLU A 74 56.74 23.65 25.89
C GLU A 74 57.79 24.45 25.09
N GLY A 75 58.30 25.53 25.68
CA GLY A 75 59.29 26.39 25.03
C GLY A 75 58.77 27.35 23.95
N MET A 76 57.44 27.50 23.79
CA MET A 76 56.86 28.47 22.85
C MET A 76 56.73 29.88 23.44
N GLU A 77 56.89 30.92 22.62
CA GLU A 77 56.74 32.34 23.04
C GLU A 77 55.30 32.75 23.42
N SER A 78 54.28 32.04 22.92
CA SER A 78 52.87 32.36 23.16
C SER A 78 52.01 31.08 23.28
N PRO A 79 52.23 30.26 24.32
CA PRO A 79 51.55 28.98 24.51
C PRO A 79 50.03 29.11 24.66
N GLU A 80 49.55 30.22 25.21
CA GLU A 80 48.13 30.54 25.42
C GLU A 80 47.32 30.56 24.13
N ARG A 81 47.95 30.82 22.97
CA ARG A 81 47.30 30.78 21.65
C ARG A 81 46.79 29.40 21.26
N PHE A 82 47.34 28.35 21.87
CA PHE A 82 46.93 26.97 21.62
C PHE A 82 46.09 26.39 22.76
N ALA A 83 45.73 27.17 23.78
CA ALA A 83 44.97 26.67 24.92
C ALA A 83 43.60 26.09 24.50
N GLU A 84 42.81 26.85 23.72
CA GLU A 84 41.51 26.38 23.23
C GLU A 84 41.68 25.20 22.26
N TRP A 85 42.68 25.26 21.38
CA TRP A 85 43.01 24.15 20.48
C TRP A 85 43.32 22.87 21.25
N ASN A 86 44.18 22.94 22.28
CA ASN A 86 44.61 21.79 23.06
C ASN A 86 43.46 21.18 23.86
N VAL A 87 42.57 22.00 24.43
CA VAL A 87 41.36 21.52 25.11
C VAL A 87 40.46 20.75 24.14
N ARG A 88 40.13 21.33 23.00
CA ARG A 88 39.28 20.68 21.98
C ARG A 88 39.94 19.45 21.37
N ALA A 89 41.24 19.50 21.12
CA ALA A 89 42.00 18.38 20.57
C ALA A 89 42.07 17.20 21.54
N ALA A 90 42.27 17.47 22.84
CA ALA A 90 42.22 16.44 23.88
C ALA A 90 40.80 15.84 24.00
N ALA A 91 39.76 16.68 23.99
CA ALA A 91 38.37 16.23 24.01
C ALA A 91 38.00 15.41 22.76
N ALA A 92 38.54 15.76 21.58
CA ALA A 92 38.38 14.98 20.35
C ALA A 92 39.07 13.62 20.44
N GLN A 93 40.28 13.55 21.01
CA GLN A 93 40.97 12.29 21.24
C GLN A 93 40.23 11.39 22.23
N GLU A 94 39.73 11.96 23.33
CA GLU A 94 38.88 11.27 24.31
C GLU A 94 37.62 10.73 23.63
N ALA A 95 36.93 11.57 22.84
CA ALA A 95 35.72 11.16 22.14
C ALA A 95 35.98 10.08 21.07
N GLU A 96 37.13 10.11 20.39
CA GLU A 96 37.52 9.08 19.43
C GLU A 96 37.84 7.74 20.10
N ALA A 97 38.51 7.76 21.26
CA ALA A 97 38.74 6.58 22.07
C ALA A 97 37.42 6.00 22.61
N GLY A 98 36.58 6.82 23.24
CA GLY A 98 35.27 6.42 23.75
C GLY A 98 34.34 5.89 22.65
N PHE A 99 34.39 6.50 21.46
CA PHE A 99 33.67 5.99 20.29
C PHE A 99 34.14 4.58 19.88
N ALA A 100 35.45 4.35 19.82
CA ALA A 100 35.99 3.05 19.43
C ALA A 100 35.60 1.94 20.43
N GLU A 101 35.72 2.21 21.73
CA GLU A 101 35.37 1.27 22.80
C GLU A 101 33.86 0.96 22.82
N ALA A 102 33.02 2.01 22.71
CA ALA A 102 31.57 1.84 22.64
C ALA A 102 31.15 1.03 21.40
N MET A 103 31.75 1.30 20.24
CA MET A 103 31.43 0.59 19.00
C MET A 103 31.79 -0.89 19.08
N GLU A 104 32.94 -1.24 19.67
CA GLU A 104 33.35 -2.63 19.83
C GLU A 104 32.35 -3.41 20.69
N ARG A 105 31.97 -2.84 21.84
CA ARG A 105 31.01 -3.45 22.76
C ARG A 105 29.60 -3.55 22.15
N GLU A 106 29.08 -2.45 21.59
CA GLU A 106 27.72 -2.39 21.06
C GLU A 106 27.58 -3.24 19.78
N LEU A 107 28.59 -3.30 18.90
CA LEU A 107 28.53 -4.18 17.72
C LEU A 107 28.47 -5.66 18.09
N ALA A 108 29.23 -6.09 19.11
CA ALA A 108 29.16 -7.46 19.60
C ALA A 108 27.75 -7.79 20.12
N ALA A 109 27.13 -6.84 20.85
CA ALA A 109 25.74 -6.97 21.29
C ALA A 109 24.76 -7.03 20.10
N VAL A 110 24.91 -6.18 19.09
CA VAL A 110 24.07 -6.17 17.88
C VAL A 110 24.15 -7.50 17.14
N GLU A 111 25.35 -8.07 16.95
CA GLU A 111 25.50 -9.36 16.28
C GLU A 111 24.87 -10.50 17.11
N SER A 112 24.98 -10.46 18.45
CA SER A 112 24.28 -11.40 19.34
C SER A 112 22.75 -11.30 19.25
N GLN A 113 22.22 -10.07 19.17
CA GLN A 113 20.78 -9.83 18.98
C GLN A 113 20.33 -10.34 17.61
N LEU A 114 21.05 -10.06 16.52
CA LEU A 114 20.72 -10.58 15.19
C LEU A 114 20.70 -12.11 15.17
N ALA A 115 21.66 -12.77 15.82
CA ALA A 115 21.73 -14.23 15.93
C ALA A 115 20.56 -14.83 16.74
N THR A 116 20.02 -14.06 17.68
CA THR A 116 18.82 -14.45 18.45
C THR A 116 17.57 -14.27 17.61
N LEU A 117 17.37 -13.07 17.04
CA LEU A 117 16.18 -12.73 16.25
C LEU A 117 16.03 -13.60 15.00
N CYS A 118 17.13 -13.99 14.35
CA CYS A 118 17.06 -14.83 13.15
C CYS A 118 16.62 -16.28 13.44
N ARG A 119 16.64 -16.70 14.71
CA ARG A 119 16.18 -18.03 15.16
C ARG A 119 14.79 -18.00 15.76
N GLU A 120 14.20 -16.82 15.91
CA GLU A 120 12.89 -16.66 16.54
C GLU A 120 11.81 -17.32 15.66
N PRO A 121 11.06 -18.33 16.16
CA PRO A 121 10.16 -19.14 15.32
C PRO A 121 9.11 -18.32 14.57
N ARG A 122 8.50 -17.33 15.24
CA ARG A 122 7.52 -16.43 14.61
C ARG A 122 8.18 -15.57 13.53
N PHE A 123 9.41 -15.09 13.73
CA PHE A 123 10.13 -14.35 12.70
C PHE A 123 10.40 -15.23 11.47
N LEU A 124 10.89 -16.45 11.68
CA LEU A 124 11.13 -17.41 10.60
C LEU A 124 9.84 -17.76 9.84
N GLU A 125 8.71 -17.92 10.53
CA GLU A 125 7.40 -18.16 9.93
C GLU A 125 6.96 -16.98 9.03
N ALA A 126 7.15 -15.74 9.51
CA ALA A 126 6.85 -14.53 8.75
C ALA A 126 7.72 -14.42 7.48
N VAL A 127 9.03 -14.71 7.61
CA VAL A 127 9.95 -14.73 6.46
C VAL A 127 9.60 -15.86 5.50
N ALA A 128 9.22 -17.04 5.96
CA ALA A 128 8.80 -18.15 5.10
C ALA A 128 7.53 -17.81 4.31
N SER A 129 6.59 -17.10 4.94
CA SER A 129 5.35 -16.62 4.31
C SER A 129 5.59 -15.50 3.28
N SER A 130 6.71 -14.77 3.39
CA SER A 130 7.09 -13.70 2.46
C SER A 130 8.06 -14.16 1.36
N SER A 131 9.01 -15.03 1.71
CA SER A 131 10.13 -15.46 0.87
C SER A 131 10.72 -16.78 1.37
N PRO A 132 10.15 -17.92 0.93
CA PRO A 132 10.66 -19.26 1.25
C PRO A 132 12.17 -19.45 1.04
N PRO A 133 12.81 -18.91 -0.03
CA PRO A 133 14.26 -19.09 -0.20
C PRO A 133 15.10 -18.47 0.92
N VAL A 134 14.69 -17.31 1.45
CA VAL A 134 15.41 -16.63 2.53
C VAL A 134 15.19 -17.37 3.86
N ALA A 135 13.96 -17.81 4.13
CA ALA A 135 13.68 -18.63 5.31
C ALA A 135 14.48 -19.94 5.30
N LYS A 136 14.59 -20.58 4.14
CA LYS A 136 15.42 -21.79 3.95
C LYS A 136 16.89 -21.53 4.27
N ASP A 137 17.46 -20.42 3.78
CA ASP A 137 18.85 -20.07 4.07
C ASP A 137 19.07 -19.80 5.57
N LEU A 138 18.12 -19.13 6.24
CA LEU A 138 18.17 -18.87 7.69
C LEU A 138 18.05 -20.17 8.51
N LEU A 139 17.10 -21.04 8.18
CA LEU A 139 16.91 -22.34 8.83
C LEU A 139 18.12 -23.27 8.66
N ALA A 140 18.80 -23.18 7.51
CA ALA A 140 20.04 -23.91 7.26
C ALA A 140 21.27 -23.31 7.95
N GLY A 141 21.12 -22.22 8.72
CA GLY A 141 22.22 -21.56 9.41
C GLY A 141 23.25 -20.95 8.47
N ARG A 142 22.87 -20.60 7.23
CA ARG A 142 23.80 -19.95 6.29
C ARG A 142 24.13 -18.56 6.79
N GLU A 143 25.34 -18.12 6.45
CA GLU A 143 25.83 -16.78 6.80
C GLU A 143 26.30 -16.02 5.56
N GLY A 144 26.40 -14.70 5.68
CA GLY A 144 26.96 -13.85 4.64
C GLY A 144 26.38 -12.44 4.64
N SER A 145 27.13 -11.50 4.05
CA SER A 145 26.74 -10.08 4.04
C SER A 145 25.38 -9.83 3.38
N ARG A 146 25.06 -10.59 2.32
CA ARG A 146 23.76 -10.52 1.62
C ARG A 146 22.62 -10.93 2.55
N LEU A 147 22.75 -12.06 3.23
CA LEU A 147 21.71 -12.57 4.12
C LEU A 147 21.53 -11.67 5.34
N ARG A 148 22.62 -11.13 5.91
CA ARG A 148 22.55 -10.13 6.99
C ARG A 148 21.79 -8.87 6.57
N ARG A 149 21.99 -8.37 5.34
CA ARG A 149 21.19 -7.26 4.80
C ARG A 149 19.71 -7.64 4.62
N GLN A 150 19.43 -8.84 4.11
CA GLN A 150 18.04 -9.32 3.97
C GLN A 150 17.35 -9.46 5.32
N LEU A 151 18.03 -9.97 6.35
CA LEU A 151 17.55 -10.05 7.73
C LEU A 151 17.16 -8.67 8.25
N ALA A 152 18.04 -7.67 8.14
CA ALA A 152 17.75 -6.29 8.53
C ALA A 152 16.55 -5.70 7.76
N SER A 153 16.45 -5.97 6.44
CA SER A 153 15.30 -5.56 5.61
C SER A 153 13.98 -6.19 6.07
N TYR A 154 13.97 -7.46 6.47
CA TYR A 154 12.78 -8.11 7.00
C TYR A 154 12.42 -7.58 8.39
N LEU A 155 13.40 -7.42 9.29
CA LEU A 155 13.16 -6.88 10.62
C LEU A 155 12.49 -5.49 10.53
N GLN A 156 13.02 -4.57 9.72
CA GLN A 156 12.39 -3.24 9.59
C GLN A 156 10.99 -3.31 8.97
N ARG A 157 10.75 -4.24 8.03
CA ARG A 157 9.43 -4.41 7.42
C ARG A 157 8.42 -4.91 8.45
N LEU A 158 8.80 -5.90 9.24
CA LEU A 158 7.94 -6.57 10.20
C LEU A 158 7.71 -5.77 11.50
N CYS A 159 8.63 -4.87 11.86
CA CYS A 159 8.58 -4.10 13.10
C CYS A 159 8.14 -2.63 12.92
N ALA A 160 8.18 -2.08 11.69
CA ALA A 160 7.91 -0.66 11.45
C ALA A 160 6.93 -0.36 10.31
N LYS A 161 6.42 -1.37 9.58
CA LYS A 161 5.47 -1.16 8.48
C LYS A 161 4.15 -1.86 8.76
N ASN A 162 3.06 -1.09 8.73
CA ASN A 162 1.68 -1.54 8.95
C ASN A 162 1.07 -2.20 7.69
N GLU A 163 1.77 -3.19 7.15
CA GLU A 163 1.26 -3.97 6.03
C GLU A 163 0.12 -4.87 6.50
N THR A 164 -0.82 -5.19 5.61
CA THR A 164 -1.86 -6.19 5.89
C THR A 164 -1.43 -7.48 5.23
N MET A 165 -0.72 -8.32 6.00
CA MET A 165 -0.17 -9.58 5.52
C MET A 165 0.04 -10.53 6.69
N GLY A 166 -0.69 -11.65 6.70
CA GLY A 166 -0.56 -12.70 7.72
C GLY A 166 -0.67 -12.19 9.17
N PHE A 167 -0.09 -12.95 10.10
CA PHE A 167 -0.13 -12.61 11.53
C PHE A 167 0.84 -11.47 11.91
N PHE A 168 1.76 -11.12 11.02
CA PHE A 168 2.73 -10.05 11.23
C PHE A 168 2.25 -8.67 10.73
N GLY A 169 1.05 -8.64 10.18
CA GLY A 169 0.30 -7.46 9.81
C GLY A 169 -1.21 -7.73 9.93
N PRO A 170 -1.71 -8.04 11.14
CA PRO A 170 -3.08 -8.52 11.31
C PRO A 170 -4.10 -7.40 11.09
N ILE A 171 -5.30 -7.78 10.63
CA ILE A 171 -6.45 -6.90 10.51
C ILE A 171 -7.16 -6.83 11.86
N ASN A 172 -7.20 -5.63 12.44
CA ASN A 172 -7.96 -5.33 13.65
C ASN A 172 -9.03 -4.29 13.36
N TYR A 173 -9.83 -3.96 14.37
CA TYR A 173 -10.99 -3.07 14.18
C TYR A 173 -11.10 -2.04 15.29
N GLY A 174 -11.73 -0.92 14.95
CA GLY A 174 -12.09 0.09 15.92
C GLY A 174 -13.40 0.78 15.60
N ARG A 175 -13.92 1.52 16.58
CA ARG A 175 -15.13 2.31 16.47
C ARG A 175 -14.88 3.73 16.93
N VAL A 176 -15.51 4.68 16.25
CA VAL A 176 -15.52 6.09 16.59
C VAL A 176 -16.95 6.48 16.92
N ASP A 177 -17.15 7.02 18.12
CA ASP A 177 -18.48 7.42 18.61
C ASP A 177 -18.42 8.82 19.25
N PRO A 178 -18.80 9.87 18.52
CA PRO A 178 -18.75 11.23 19.04
C PRO A 178 -19.76 11.49 20.18
N ASP A 179 -20.78 10.65 20.33
CA ASP A 179 -21.82 10.82 21.35
C ASP A 179 -21.50 10.07 22.65
N ALA A 180 -20.51 9.16 22.63
CA ALA A 180 -19.94 8.55 23.82
C ALA A 180 -19.13 9.56 24.66
N PRO A 181 -18.81 9.26 25.94
CA PRO A 181 -17.88 10.05 26.74
C PRO A 181 -16.53 10.24 26.04
N THR A 182 -15.91 11.41 26.23
CA THR A 182 -14.57 11.69 25.69
C THR A 182 -13.54 10.72 26.27
N GLY A 183 -12.82 10.01 25.40
CA GLY A 183 -11.78 9.08 25.82
C GLY A 183 -11.34 8.15 24.69
N VAL A 184 -10.32 7.34 24.98
CA VAL A 184 -9.83 6.29 24.10
C VAL A 184 -9.71 5.02 24.93
N THR A 185 -10.32 3.94 24.48
CA THR A 185 -10.22 2.62 25.11
C THR A 185 -9.57 1.63 24.15
N LEU A 186 -8.72 0.77 24.71
CA LEU A 186 -8.01 -0.26 23.97
C LEU A 186 -8.21 -1.59 24.69
N ASN A 187 -8.72 -2.58 23.96
CA ASN A 187 -8.68 -3.98 24.37
C ASN A 187 -7.79 -4.75 23.40
N TRP A 188 -6.71 -5.33 23.89
CA TRP A 188 -5.77 -6.09 23.07
C TRP A 188 -4.96 -7.07 23.93
N SER A 189 -4.98 -8.36 23.61
CA SER A 189 -4.16 -9.35 24.32
C SER A 189 -2.69 -9.33 23.89
N GLY A 190 -2.38 -8.70 22.75
CA GLY A 190 -1.04 -8.63 22.17
C GLY A 190 -0.97 -9.23 20.77
N PRO A 191 0.17 -9.11 20.07
CA PRO A 191 0.31 -9.49 18.67
C PRO A 191 0.31 -11.01 18.43
N GLU A 192 0.27 -11.82 19.49
CA GLU A 192 0.30 -13.29 19.40
C GLU A 192 -1.10 -13.89 19.33
N THR A 193 -2.11 -13.18 19.87
CA THR A 193 -3.49 -13.64 19.89
C THR A 193 -4.17 -13.26 18.58
N LEU A 194 -4.61 -14.27 17.83
CA LEU A 194 -5.32 -14.12 16.57
C LEU A 194 -6.76 -14.60 16.73
N VAL A 195 -7.71 -13.88 16.14
CA VAL A 195 -9.13 -14.28 16.08
C VAL A 195 -9.44 -15.18 14.88
N GLY A 196 -8.54 -15.25 13.91
CA GLY A 196 -8.69 -16.10 12.74
C GLY A 196 -7.51 -16.01 11.77
N ARG A 197 -7.31 -17.07 10.98
CA ARG A 197 -6.31 -17.15 9.91
C ARG A 197 -6.98 -17.69 8.66
N ASN A 198 -7.02 -16.91 7.61
CA ASN A 198 -7.60 -17.30 6.33
C ASN A 198 -6.48 -17.53 5.31
N THR A 199 -6.39 -18.74 4.77
CA THR A 199 -5.47 -19.07 3.68
C THR A 199 -6.15 -18.82 2.34
N PHE A 200 -5.45 -18.21 1.40
CA PHE A 200 -5.92 -17.95 0.04
C PHE A 200 -4.95 -18.50 -0.98
N ALA A 201 -5.50 -19.04 -2.07
CA ALA A 201 -4.72 -19.39 -3.26
C ALA A 201 -4.41 -18.14 -4.10
N ALA A 202 -3.28 -18.19 -4.80
CA ALA A 202 -2.86 -17.18 -5.75
C ALA A 202 -3.88 -16.99 -6.89
N SER A 203 -4.04 -15.75 -7.36
CA SER A 203 -4.99 -15.38 -8.40
C SER A 203 -4.73 -16.10 -9.72
N TRP A 204 -3.47 -16.23 -10.12
CA TRP A 204 -3.08 -16.97 -11.33
C TRP A 204 -3.43 -18.46 -11.22
N LEU A 205 -3.32 -19.04 -10.01
CA LEU A 205 -3.60 -20.44 -9.77
C LEU A 205 -5.11 -20.69 -9.82
N VAL A 206 -5.89 -19.84 -9.14
CA VAL A 206 -7.37 -19.88 -9.21
C VAL A 206 -7.84 -19.78 -10.66
N GLN A 207 -7.34 -18.81 -11.44
CA GLN A 207 -7.71 -18.67 -12.85
C GLN A 207 -7.29 -19.88 -13.69
N GLY A 208 -6.11 -20.44 -13.41
CA GLY A 208 -5.65 -21.67 -14.04
C GLY A 208 -6.57 -22.86 -13.73
N LEU A 209 -7.00 -23.03 -12.48
CA LEU A 209 -7.94 -24.07 -12.06
C LEU A 209 -9.30 -23.91 -12.75
N VAL A 210 -9.86 -22.69 -12.73
CA VAL A 210 -11.13 -22.39 -13.42
C VAL A 210 -11.04 -22.78 -14.90
N ARG A 211 -10.00 -22.33 -15.59
CA ARG A 211 -9.78 -22.63 -17.02
C ARG A 211 -9.63 -24.13 -17.26
N ALA A 212 -8.79 -24.81 -16.49
CA ALA A 212 -8.52 -26.23 -16.67
C ALA A 212 -9.78 -27.09 -16.44
N ILE A 213 -10.55 -26.78 -15.39
CA ILE A 213 -11.78 -27.51 -15.06
C ILE A 213 -12.89 -27.19 -16.06
N ALA A 214 -13.12 -25.92 -16.38
CA ALA A 214 -14.18 -25.50 -17.30
C ALA A 214 -14.05 -26.14 -18.68
N PHE A 215 -12.83 -26.32 -19.17
CA PHE A 215 -12.57 -26.87 -20.50
C PHE A 215 -12.16 -28.35 -20.49
N ASP A 216 -12.33 -29.06 -19.37
CA ASP A 216 -12.35 -30.52 -19.35
C ASP A 216 -13.50 -31.03 -20.24
N PRO A 217 -13.29 -32.03 -21.13
CA PRO A 217 -14.34 -32.52 -22.03
C PRO A 217 -15.63 -32.96 -21.31
N GLU A 218 -15.52 -33.51 -20.10
CA GLU A 218 -16.67 -33.99 -19.30
C GLU A 218 -17.42 -32.84 -18.61
N ILE A 219 -16.77 -31.68 -18.45
CA ILE A 219 -17.35 -30.50 -17.80
C ILE A 219 -17.91 -29.52 -18.84
N ALA A 220 -17.16 -29.22 -19.91
CA ALA A 220 -17.45 -28.15 -20.85
C ALA A 220 -18.87 -28.23 -21.44
N SER A 221 -19.37 -29.44 -21.68
CA SER A 221 -20.70 -29.72 -22.22
C SER A 221 -21.85 -29.15 -21.36
N TRP A 222 -21.63 -29.04 -20.05
CA TRP A 222 -22.60 -28.57 -19.07
C TRP A 222 -22.43 -27.09 -18.70
N LEU A 223 -21.40 -26.44 -19.23
CA LEU A 223 -21.26 -24.99 -19.08
C LEU A 223 -22.44 -24.30 -19.75
N VAL A 224 -22.89 -23.19 -19.17
CA VAL A 224 -23.93 -22.32 -19.69
C VAL A 224 -23.25 -21.02 -20.13
N PRO A 225 -22.89 -20.90 -21.42
CA PRO A 225 -22.19 -19.72 -21.91
C PRO A 225 -23.07 -18.49 -21.85
N ARG A 226 -22.46 -17.39 -21.44
CA ARG A 226 -23.06 -16.05 -21.38
C ARG A 226 -22.13 -15.07 -22.06
N ARG A 227 -22.69 -14.15 -22.85
CA ARG A 227 -21.96 -12.98 -23.37
C ARG A 227 -21.42 -12.12 -22.22
N LYS A 228 -20.15 -11.72 -22.30
CA LYS A 228 -19.68 -10.58 -21.51
C LYS A 228 -20.20 -9.29 -22.14
N ALA A 229 -20.38 -8.31 -21.29
CA ALA A 229 -21.10 -7.07 -21.55
C ALA A 229 -20.44 -6.15 -22.62
N PHE A 230 -19.26 -6.48 -23.16
CA PHE A 230 -18.52 -5.62 -24.08
C PHE A 230 -18.48 -6.13 -25.54
N ALA A 231 -19.08 -7.28 -25.83
CA ALA A 231 -19.00 -7.87 -27.16
C ALA A 231 -19.93 -7.14 -28.14
N GLU A 232 -19.36 -6.36 -29.07
CA GLU A 232 -20.09 -5.87 -30.25
C GLU A 232 -20.60 -7.10 -31.03
N MET A 233 -21.88 -7.10 -31.39
CA MET A 233 -22.49 -8.23 -32.09
C MET A 233 -21.96 -8.31 -33.53
N PRO A 234 -21.22 -9.37 -33.91
CA PRO A 234 -20.88 -9.56 -35.30
C PRO A 234 -22.16 -9.75 -36.12
N ALA A 235 -22.22 -9.12 -37.30
CA ALA A 235 -23.35 -9.29 -38.20
C ALA A 235 -23.53 -10.78 -38.57
N ARG A 236 -24.79 -11.24 -38.52
CA ARG A 236 -25.18 -12.62 -38.86
C ARG A 236 -24.78 -12.94 -40.29
N LYS A 237 -23.67 -13.65 -40.48
CA LYS A 237 -23.36 -14.28 -41.77
C LYS A 237 -24.04 -15.64 -41.80
N ALA A 238 -25.15 -15.74 -42.53
CA ALA A 238 -25.61 -17.03 -43.03
C ALA A 238 -24.46 -17.58 -43.90
N GLY A 239 -23.83 -18.64 -43.43
CA GLY A 239 -22.67 -19.24 -44.08
C GLY A 239 -22.66 -20.74 -43.82
N PRO A 240 -21.72 -21.48 -44.43
CA PRO A 240 -21.59 -22.92 -44.25
C PRO A 240 -21.40 -23.31 -42.77
N THR A 241 -21.54 -24.60 -42.45
CA THR A 241 -21.25 -25.13 -41.11
C THR A 241 -19.82 -24.74 -40.71
N PRO A 242 -19.58 -24.18 -39.50
CA PRO A 242 -18.24 -23.76 -39.10
C PRO A 242 -17.32 -24.96 -38.96
N GLU A 243 -16.10 -24.87 -39.50
CA GLU A 243 -15.08 -25.93 -39.42
C GLU A 243 -13.99 -25.62 -38.40
N SER A 244 -13.90 -24.35 -37.94
CA SER A 244 -12.93 -23.88 -36.94
C SER A 244 -13.58 -23.14 -35.77
N ALA A 245 -12.84 -23.04 -34.66
CA ALA A 245 -13.29 -22.32 -33.47
C ALA A 245 -13.51 -20.82 -33.76
N GLU A 246 -12.66 -20.24 -34.62
CA GLU A 246 -12.72 -18.86 -35.09
C GLU A 246 -14.00 -18.58 -35.89
N GLU A 247 -14.41 -19.52 -36.75
CA GLU A 247 -15.64 -19.42 -37.53
C GLU A 247 -16.91 -19.62 -36.68
N LEU A 248 -16.83 -20.49 -35.66
CA LEU A 248 -17.95 -20.79 -34.77
C LEU A 248 -18.19 -19.67 -33.74
N LEU A 249 -17.11 -19.02 -33.28
CA LEU A 249 -17.15 -18.05 -32.19
C LEU A 249 -18.21 -16.93 -32.40
N PRO A 250 -18.33 -16.26 -33.56
CA PRO A 250 -19.38 -15.25 -33.79
C PRO A 250 -20.80 -15.78 -33.54
N ARG A 251 -21.10 -17.01 -34.01
CA ARG A 251 -22.41 -17.66 -33.83
C ARG A 251 -22.66 -18.03 -32.37
N LEU A 252 -21.61 -18.53 -31.70
CA LEU A 252 -21.69 -18.87 -30.28
C LEU A 252 -21.91 -17.62 -29.42
N VAL A 253 -21.23 -16.51 -29.71
CA VAL A 253 -21.42 -15.22 -29.05
C VAL A 253 -22.88 -14.74 -29.21
N GLU A 254 -23.45 -14.81 -30.40
CA GLU A 254 -24.85 -14.42 -30.64
C GLU A 254 -25.85 -15.23 -29.80
N LEU A 255 -25.64 -16.55 -29.70
CA LEU A 255 -26.57 -17.48 -29.02
C LEU A 255 -26.33 -17.62 -27.51
N ALA A 256 -25.17 -17.20 -26.98
CA ALA A 256 -24.81 -17.31 -25.57
C ALA A 256 -25.58 -16.31 -24.68
N ASP A 257 -26.86 -16.59 -24.47
CA ASP A 257 -27.79 -15.82 -23.64
C ASP A 257 -27.71 -16.16 -22.14
N GLY A 258 -26.92 -17.15 -21.75
CA GLY A 258 -26.81 -17.60 -20.36
C GLY A 258 -27.91 -18.53 -19.89
N THR A 259 -28.71 -19.12 -20.80
CA THR A 259 -29.82 -20.02 -20.46
C THR A 259 -29.62 -21.47 -20.91
N ARG A 260 -28.83 -21.69 -21.97
CA ARG A 260 -28.61 -23.01 -22.59
C ARG A 260 -27.20 -23.53 -22.31
N THR A 261 -27.09 -24.84 -22.14
CA THR A 261 -25.78 -25.50 -22.02
C THR A 261 -25.01 -25.46 -23.33
N LEU A 262 -23.68 -25.58 -23.27
CA LEU A 262 -22.83 -25.66 -24.44
C LEU A 262 -23.20 -26.86 -25.32
N ALA A 263 -23.59 -27.99 -24.72
CA ALA A 263 -24.09 -29.15 -25.46
C ALA A 263 -25.37 -28.84 -26.25
N ALA A 264 -26.33 -28.14 -25.65
CA ALA A 264 -27.55 -27.73 -26.34
C ALA A 264 -27.26 -26.74 -27.48
N LEU A 265 -26.34 -25.80 -27.26
CA LEU A 265 -25.87 -24.87 -28.29
C LEU A 265 -25.17 -25.60 -29.44
N ALA A 266 -24.26 -26.53 -29.13
CA ALA A 266 -23.55 -27.34 -30.12
C ALA A 266 -24.52 -28.18 -30.98
N SER A 267 -25.51 -28.82 -30.34
CA SER A 267 -26.57 -29.57 -31.03
C SER A 267 -27.39 -28.66 -31.95
N SER A 268 -27.80 -27.48 -31.47
CA SER A 268 -28.56 -26.52 -32.29
C SER A 268 -27.79 -25.95 -33.48
N LEU A 269 -26.46 -25.90 -33.37
CA LEU A 269 -25.55 -25.42 -34.41
C LEU A 269 -25.07 -26.55 -35.35
N GLY A 270 -25.36 -27.82 -35.04
CA GLY A 270 -24.90 -28.97 -35.81
C GLY A 270 -23.38 -29.17 -35.78
N VAL A 271 -22.71 -28.76 -34.69
CA VAL A 271 -21.24 -28.82 -34.57
C VAL A 271 -20.80 -29.85 -33.54
N ALA A 272 -19.60 -30.40 -33.72
CA ALA A 272 -19.02 -31.36 -32.77
C ALA A 272 -18.79 -30.69 -31.39
N PRO A 273 -19.01 -31.40 -30.27
CA PRO A 273 -18.80 -30.86 -28.92
C PRO A 273 -17.39 -30.31 -28.68
N GLY A 274 -16.36 -30.97 -29.25
CA GLY A 274 -14.97 -30.52 -29.15
C GLY A 274 -14.74 -29.14 -29.78
N LEU A 275 -15.35 -28.89 -30.94
CA LEU A 275 -15.29 -27.60 -31.64
C LEU A 275 -16.01 -26.50 -30.87
N ALA A 276 -17.20 -26.80 -30.33
CA ALA A 276 -17.95 -25.86 -29.49
C ALA A 276 -17.18 -25.47 -28.23
N ARG A 277 -16.48 -26.43 -27.60
CA ARG A 277 -15.60 -26.19 -26.46
C ARG A 277 -14.42 -25.30 -26.82
N GLU A 278 -13.76 -25.53 -27.95
CA GLU A 278 -12.64 -24.69 -28.40
C GLU A 278 -13.10 -23.27 -28.73
N ALA A 279 -14.25 -23.11 -29.37
CA ALA A 279 -14.87 -21.82 -29.63
C ALA A 279 -15.24 -21.08 -28.33
N LEU A 280 -15.79 -21.79 -27.33
CA LEU A 280 -16.06 -21.20 -26.01
C LEU A 280 -14.77 -20.74 -25.32
N ARG A 281 -13.72 -21.58 -25.35
CA ARG A 281 -12.39 -21.24 -24.80
C ARG A 281 -11.82 -19.99 -25.46
N LEU A 282 -11.82 -19.95 -26.79
CA LEU A 282 -11.38 -18.79 -27.56
C LEU A 282 -12.22 -17.55 -27.23
N GLY A 283 -13.53 -17.71 -27.04
CA GLY A 283 -14.44 -16.65 -26.61
C GLY A 283 -14.11 -16.11 -25.22
N CYS A 284 -13.83 -16.97 -24.24
CA CYS A 284 -13.37 -16.56 -22.91
C CYS A 284 -12.00 -15.88 -22.95
N ASP A 285 -11.07 -16.35 -23.81
CA ASP A 285 -9.73 -15.77 -23.97
C ASP A 285 -9.78 -14.36 -24.56
N LYS A 286 -10.67 -14.16 -25.54
CA LYS A 286 -11.00 -12.83 -26.08
C LYS A 286 -11.93 -12.03 -25.16
N SER A 287 -12.24 -12.58 -23.98
CA SER A 287 -13.20 -12.10 -22.99
C SER A 287 -14.64 -11.97 -23.50
N LEU A 288 -14.99 -12.33 -24.73
CA LEU A 288 -16.33 -12.16 -25.32
C LEU A 288 -17.40 -12.99 -24.61
N LEU A 289 -17.01 -14.12 -24.04
CA LEU A 289 -17.87 -15.07 -23.34
C LEU A 289 -17.40 -15.29 -21.90
N THR A 290 -18.31 -15.79 -21.09
CA THR A 290 -18.07 -16.31 -19.73
C THR A 290 -19.02 -17.48 -19.48
N HIS A 291 -18.86 -18.14 -18.34
CA HIS A 291 -19.65 -19.30 -17.92
C HIS A 291 -19.82 -19.31 -16.40
N GLN A 292 -20.70 -20.16 -15.90
CA GLN A 292 -21.06 -20.21 -14.47
C GLN A 292 -19.93 -20.59 -13.50
N LEU A 293 -18.87 -21.25 -14.00
CA LEU A 293 -17.66 -21.57 -13.20
C LEU A 293 -16.67 -20.39 -13.07
N GLU A 294 -16.91 -19.25 -13.72
CA GLU A 294 -16.08 -18.06 -13.52
C GLU A 294 -16.25 -17.58 -12.09
N VAL A 295 -15.15 -17.52 -11.34
CA VAL A 295 -15.17 -17.13 -9.93
C VAL A 295 -15.34 -15.61 -9.81
N PRO A 296 -16.33 -15.11 -9.05
CA PRO A 296 -16.55 -13.67 -8.92
C PRO A 296 -15.35 -12.89 -8.41
N SER A 297 -15.13 -11.69 -8.96
CA SER A 297 -13.93 -10.90 -8.64
C SER A 297 -13.85 -10.55 -7.15
N ALA A 298 -14.98 -10.26 -6.51
CA ALA A 298 -15.07 -9.86 -5.11
C ALA A 298 -15.26 -11.02 -4.11
N VAL A 299 -15.23 -12.29 -4.53
CA VAL A 299 -15.42 -13.42 -3.61
C VAL A 299 -14.20 -13.63 -2.70
N HIS A 300 -14.41 -13.94 -1.42
CA HIS A 300 -13.29 -14.11 -0.49
C HIS A 300 -12.59 -15.46 -0.67
N HIS A 301 -13.36 -16.53 -0.83
CA HIS A 301 -12.91 -17.92 -0.83
C HIS A 301 -13.08 -18.54 -2.22
N PRO A 302 -12.19 -18.24 -3.19
CA PRO A 302 -12.39 -18.58 -4.60
C PRO A 302 -12.28 -20.08 -4.90
N VAL A 303 -11.51 -20.84 -4.12
CA VAL A 303 -11.37 -22.29 -4.32
C VAL A 303 -12.62 -23.02 -3.81
N ASP A 304 -13.15 -22.59 -2.66
CA ASP A 304 -14.41 -23.06 -2.10
C ASP A 304 -15.58 -22.77 -3.05
N ASP A 305 -15.71 -21.52 -3.50
CA ASP A 305 -16.73 -21.10 -4.48
C ASP A 305 -16.64 -21.91 -5.79
N LEU A 306 -15.43 -22.18 -6.29
CA LEU A 306 -15.24 -23.04 -7.47
C LEU A 306 -15.68 -24.48 -7.19
N ALA A 307 -15.34 -25.05 -6.03
CA ALA A 307 -15.72 -26.41 -5.66
C ALA A 307 -17.25 -26.57 -5.58
N GLU A 308 -17.94 -25.62 -4.95
CA GLU A 308 -19.40 -25.59 -4.89
C GLU A 308 -20.05 -25.53 -6.28
N ARG A 309 -19.54 -24.65 -7.15
CA ARG A 309 -20.05 -24.50 -8.53
C ARG A 309 -19.82 -25.73 -9.38
N VAL A 310 -18.68 -26.40 -9.24
CA VAL A 310 -18.38 -27.65 -9.96
C VAL A 310 -19.27 -28.77 -9.45
N ALA A 311 -19.48 -28.88 -8.14
CA ALA A 311 -20.36 -29.89 -7.55
C ALA A 311 -21.83 -29.77 -8.01
N ALA A 312 -22.27 -28.56 -8.34
CA ALA A 312 -23.61 -28.30 -8.87
C ALA A 312 -23.80 -28.73 -10.35
N LEU A 313 -22.74 -29.12 -11.06
CA LEU A 313 -22.84 -29.57 -12.45
C LEU A 313 -23.33 -31.03 -12.53
N PRO A 314 -24.28 -31.35 -13.44
CA PRO A 314 -24.76 -32.71 -13.64
C PRO A 314 -23.80 -33.56 -14.50
N SER A 315 -22.52 -33.65 -14.09
CA SER A 315 -21.47 -34.38 -14.80
C SER A 315 -20.79 -35.41 -13.91
N ALA A 316 -20.52 -36.61 -14.44
CA ALA A 316 -19.70 -37.60 -13.75
C ALA A 316 -18.26 -37.11 -13.52
N GLY A 317 -17.73 -36.28 -14.43
CA GLY A 317 -16.41 -35.65 -14.30
C GLY A 317 -16.32 -34.62 -13.16
N ALA A 318 -17.46 -34.07 -12.71
CA ALA A 318 -17.49 -33.10 -11.61
C ALA A 318 -16.94 -33.69 -10.31
N ARG A 319 -17.28 -34.96 -10.01
CA ARG A 319 -16.82 -35.63 -8.79
C ARG A 319 -15.30 -35.67 -8.67
N ARG A 320 -14.60 -36.03 -9.76
CA ARG A 320 -13.12 -36.06 -9.80
C ARG A 320 -12.52 -34.69 -9.47
N HIS A 321 -13.10 -33.63 -10.02
CA HIS A 321 -12.59 -32.27 -9.78
C HIS A 321 -12.91 -31.78 -8.37
N VAL A 322 -14.09 -32.07 -7.84
CA VAL A 322 -14.44 -31.78 -6.45
C VAL A 322 -13.48 -32.48 -5.49
N GLU A 323 -13.21 -33.78 -5.66
CA GLU A 323 -12.24 -34.52 -4.85
C GLU A 323 -10.83 -33.90 -4.93
N GLY A 324 -10.42 -33.44 -6.12
CA GLY A 324 -9.19 -32.68 -6.31
C GLY A 324 -9.15 -31.37 -5.52
N LEU A 325 -10.19 -30.56 -5.66
CA LEU A 325 -10.32 -29.25 -5.01
C LEU A 325 -10.41 -29.40 -3.49
N SER A 326 -11.13 -30.40 -2.97
CA SER A 326 -11.19 -30.72 -1.55
C SER A 326 -9.80 -31.00 -0.98
N ALA A 327 -8.96 -31.77 -1.69
CA ALA A 327 -7.59 -31.99 -1.24
C ALA A 327 -6.70 -30.72 -1.29
N LEU A 328 -6.97 -29.78 -2.22
CA LEU A 328 -6.33 -28.45 -2.18
C LEU A 328 -6.80 -27.65 -0.96
N LEU A 329 -8.09 -27.68 -0.64
CA LEU A 329 -8.67 -27.03 0.54
C LEU A 329 -8.09 -27.61 1.85
N GLU A 330 -7.86 -28.91 1.92
CA GLU A 330 -7.19 -29.56 3.06
C GLU A 330 -5.75 -29.04 3.26
N LEU A 331 -4.99 -28.87 2.17
CA LEU A 331 -3.65 -28.27 2.23
C LEU A 331 -3.71 -26.81 2.69
N MET A 332 -4.71 -26.05 2.21
CA MET A 332 -4.94 -24.66 2.64
C MET A 332 -5.30 -24.57 4.12
N GLY A 333 -6.14 -25.49 4.62
CA GLY A 333 -6.53 -25.56 6.04
C GLY A 333 -5.36 -25.87 6.97
N ARG A 334 -4.39 -26.66 6.51
CA ARG A 334 -3.14 -26.93 7.26
C ARG A 334 -2.15 -25.78 7.25
N TYR A 335 -2.21 -24.87 6.26
CA TYR A 335 -1.21 -23.82 6.08
C TYR A 335 -1.16 -22.83 7.24
N GLY A 336 -2.32 -22.41 7.74
CA GLY A 336 -2.39 -21.40 8.82
C GLY A 336 -1.81 -21.88 10.16
N ALA A 337 -1.78 -23.19 10.42
CA ALA A 337 -1.25 -23.77 11.65
C ALA A 337 0.22 -24.24 11.53
N ALA A 338 0.82 -24.13 10.34
CA ALA A 338 2.16 -24.62 10.09
C ALA A 338 3.24 -23.61 10.50
N ASP A 339 4.38 -24.14 10.97
CA ASP A 339 5.60 -23.37 11.20
C ASP A 339 6.29 -22.97 9.88
N ALA A 340 7.47 -22.34 9.97
CA ALA A 340 8.24 -21.92 8.81
C ALA A 340 8.49 -23.06 7.81
N SER A 341 8.96 -24.22 8.28
CA SER A 341 9.27 -25.38 7.44
C SER A 341 8.02 -26.00 6.83
N GLY A 342 6.96 -26.16 7.63
CA GLY A 342 5.67 -26.69 7.19
C GLY A 342 5.01 -25.79 6.15
N LYS A 343 5.05 -24.47 6.32
CA LYS A 343 4.54 -23.52 5.32
C LYS A 343 5.26 -23.64 3.99
N MET A 344 6.59 -23.76 3.99
CA MET A 344 7.34 -23.97 2.73
C MET A 344 6.96 -25.30 2.07
N ALA A 345 6.85 -26.38 2.84
CA ALA A 345 6.46 -27.68 2.32
C ALA A 345 5.03 -27.68 1.74
N LEU A 346 4.09 -26.98 2.38
CA LEU A 346 2.71 -26.85 1.93
C LEU A 346 2.59 -25.99 0.67
N GLN A 347 3.39 -24.93 0.52
CA GLN A 347 3.49 -24.16 -0.73
C GLN A 347 3.87 -25.07 -1.91
N ASP A 348 4.94 -25.86 -1.73
CA ASP A 348 5.42 -26.77 -2.77
C ASP A 348 4.41 -27.90 -3.05
N ALA A 349 3.79 -28.46 -2.01
CA ALA A 349 2.78 -29.51 -2.16
C ALA A 349 1.53 -29.02 -2.90
N PHE A 350 1.04 -27.82 -2.56
CA PHE A 350 -0.12 -27.21 -3.20
C PHE A 350 0.15 -26.91 -4.68
N ALA A 351 1.29 -26.27 -4.98
CA ALA A 351 1.67 -25.97 -6.35
C ALA A 351 1.90 -27.24 -7.19
N ARG A 352 2.56 -28.26 -6.62
CA ARG A 352 2.80 -29.55 -7.29
C ARG A 352 1.48 -30.24 -7.62
N ARG A 353 0.54 -30.31 -6.66
CA ARG A 353 -0.78 -30.94 -6.89
C ARG A 353 -1.57 -30.21 -7.97
N ALA A 354 -1.59 -28.88 -7.95
CA ALA A 354 -2.25 -28.09 -8.99
C ALA A 354 -1.68 -28.38 -10.39
N LYS A 355 -0.35 -28.52 -10.49
CA LYS A 355 0.34 -28.87 -11.73
C LYS A 355 0.05 -30.29 -12.20
N GLU A 356 0.15 -31.28 -11.31
CA GLU A 356 -0.05 -32.70 -11.65
C GLU A 356 -1.49 -32.99 -12.08
N GLN A 357 -2.48 -32.37 -11.43
CA GLN A 357 -3.88 -32.68 -11.67
C GLN A 357 -4.53 -31.81 -12.76
N TRP A 358 -4.11 -30.55 -12.92
CA TRP A 358 -4.73 -29.62 -13.88
C TRP A 358 -3.74 -28.94 -14.85
N GLY A 359 -2.45 -29.29 -14.80
CA GLY A 359 -1.43 -28.64 -15.62
C GLY A 359 -1.18 -27.18 -15.25
N VAL A 360 -1.67 -26.71 -14.09
CA VAL A 360 -1.57 -25.32 -13.67
C VAL A 360 -0.20 -25.06 -13.05
N ALA A 361 0.58 -24.18 -13.67
CA ALA A 361 1.89 -23.77 -13.19
C ALA A 361 2.02 -22.24 -13.26
N PRO A 362 2.96 -21.63 -12.50
CA PRO A 362 3.26 -20.22 -12.63
C PRO A 362 3.66 -19.89 -14.07
N SER A 363 3.20 -18.75 -14.60
CA SER A 363 3.65 -18.28 -15.91
C SER A 363 5.16 -18.09 -15.92
N THR A 364 5.84 -18.63 -16.93
CA THR A 364 7.28 -18.42 -17.17
C THR A 364 7.57 -17.09 -17.87
N GLU A 365 6.54 -16.45 -18.45
CA GLU A 365 6.69 -15.17 -19.14
C GLU A 365 6.72 -14.03 -18.13
N ARG A 366 7.89 -13.40 -18.00
CA ARG A 366 7.96 -12.04 -17.48
C ARG A 366 7.24 -11.16 -18.50
N GLY A 367 6.02 -10.72 -18.17
CA GLY A 367 5.34 -9.67 -18.92
C GLY A 367 6.23 -8.42 -19.08
N PRO A 368 5.83 -7.46 -19.95
CA PRO A 368 6.60 -6.24 -20.19
C PRO A 368 7.04 -5.59 -18.88
N ALA A 369 8.20 -4.93 -18.87
CA ALA A 369 8.85 -4.44 -17.64
C ALA A 369 7.97 -3.50 -16.77
N SER A 370 6.88 -2.94 -17.31
CA SER A 370 5.87 -2.20 -16.54
C SER A 370 4.96 -3.09 -15.68
N GLU A 371 4.82 -4.38 -16.01
CA GLU A 371 4.00 -5.37 -15.28
C GLU A 371 4.82 -6.24 -14.31
N SER A 372 6.13 -6.39 -14.56
CA SER A 372 7.05 -7.20 -13.73
C SER A 372 7.34 -6.59 -12.34
N HIS A 373 6.87 -5.38 -12.09
CA HIS A 373 7.04 -4.64 -10.83
C HIS A 373 5.78 -4.61 -9.93
N ASN A 374 4.70 -5.31 -10.30
CA ASN A 374 3.53 -5.44 -9.42
C ASN A 374 3.83 -6.36 -8.23
N PHE A 375 4.23 -5.76 -7.10
CA PHE A 375 4.40 -6.43 -5.80
C PHE A 375 3.14 -7.18 -5.31
N TYR A 376 1.97 -6.90 -5.91
CA TYR A 376 0.71 -7.60 -5.67
C TYR A 376 0.45 -8.80 -6.60
N GLN A 377 1.34 -9.09 -7.56
CA GLN A 377 1.27 -10.37 -8.24
C GLN A 377 1.65 -11.47 -7.24
N ASP A 378 0.73 -12.41 -7.05
CA ASP A 378 0.92 -13.54 -6.14
C ASP A 378 2.09 -14.41 -6.63
N ARG A 379 3.29 -14.21 -6.06
CA ARG A 379 4.49 -15.00 -6.40
C ARG A 379 4.46 -16.40 -5.82
N LEU A 380 3.81 -16.54 -4.66
CA LEU A 380 3.63 -17.81 -3.95
C LEU A 380 2.25 -18.36 -4.27
N ALA A 381 2.09 -19.68 -4.21
CA ALA A 381 0.83 -20.35 -4.54
C ALA A 381 -0.23 -20.15 -3.45
N LEU A 382 0.20 -20.04 -2.19
CA LEU A 382 -0.63 -19.74 -1.02
C LEU A 382 -0.22 -18.40 -0.41
N ARG A 383 -1.17 -17.76 0.25
CA ARG A 383 -0.96 -16.62 1.14
C ARG A 383 -1.92 -16.75 2.32
N GLU A 384 -1.66 -16.00 3.38
CA GLU A 384 -2.57 -15.93 4.52
C GLU A 384 -2.85 -14.50 4.91
N GLU A 385 -4.05 -14.28 5.44
CA GLU A 385 -4.41 -13.07 6.17
C GLU A 385 -4.84 -13.49 7.57
N CYS A 386 -4.54 -12.66 8.57
CA CYS A 386 -4.91 -12.96 9.95
C CYS A 386 -5.70 -11.80 10.55
N GLY A 387 -6.70 -12.13 11.36
CA GLY A 387 -7.40 -11.18 12.21
C GLY A 387 -6.76 -11.17 13.59
N GLY A 388 -6.51 -9.98 14.14
CA GLY A 388 -6.12 -9.83 15.53
C GLY A 388 -7.31 -9.49 16.44
N ASP A 389 -7.09 -9.60 17.74
CA ASP A 389 -8.12 -9.33 18.75
C ASP A 389 -8.17 -7.87 19.20
N LEU A 390 -7.31 -6.99 18.67
CA LEU A 390 -7.30 -5.57 19.04
C LEU A 390 -8.65 -4.92 18.71
N ARG A 391 -9.24 -4.26 19.71
CA ARG A 391 -10.42 -3.40 19.62
C ARG A 391 -10.09 -2.03 20.18
N LEU A 392 -10.29 -1.00 19.35
CA LEU A 392 -10.07 0.39 19.69
C LEU A 392 -11.42 1.12 19.71
N GLU A 393 -11.74 1.85 20.77
CA GLU A 393 -12.88 2.77 20.77
C GLU A 393 -12.41 4.19 21.06
N VAL A 394 -12.89 5.14 20.27
CA VAL A 394 -12.61 6.57 20.43
C VAL A 394 -13.93 7.28 20.63
N GLY A 395 -14.07 7.97 21.77
CA GLY A 395 -15.32 8.60 22.20
C GLY A 395 -15.25 10.13 22.25
N GLY A 396 -16.42 10.77 22.23
CA GLY A 396 -16.62 12.18 22.57
C GLY A 396 -15.83 13.17 21.71
N GLU A 397 -15.09 14.07 22.35
CA GLU A 397 -14.31 15.09 21.65
C GLU A 397 -13.21 14.49 20.76
N ARG A 398 -12.49 13.47 21.26
CA ARG A 398 -11.42 12.80 20.50
C ARG A 398 -11.94 12.19 19.20
N ALA A 399 -13.15 11.62 19.25
CA ALA A 399 -13.84 11.08 18.08
C ALA A 399 -14.17 12.16 17.05
N ARG A 400 -14.68 13.32 17.49
CA ARG A 400 -15.00 14.45 16.59
C ARG A 400 -13.75 14.98 15.89
N GLU A 401 -12.65 15.12 16.62
CA GLU A 401 -11.39 15.65 16.10
C GLU A 401 -10.75 14.79 15.02
N LEU A 402 -10.94 13.46 15.05
CA LEU A 402 -10.47 12.59 13.96
C LEU A 402 -11.07 13.01 12.61
N GLY A 403 -12.33 13.44 12.59
CA GLY A 403 -12.97 13.97 11.38
C GLY A 403 -12.64 15.43 11.13
N THR A 404 -12.91 16.31 12.11
CA THR A 404 -12.90 17.76 11.90
C THR A 404 -11.52 18.32 11.59
N ARG A 405 -10.45 17.78 12.21
CA ARG A 405 -9.08 18.27 11.97
C ARG A 405 -8.57 17.91 10.56
N MET A 406 -9.13 16.89 9.91
CA MET A 406 -8.75 16.52 8.53
C MET A 406 -9.46 17.36 7.46
N GLU A 407 -10.58 18.01 7.79
CA GLU A 407 -11.40 18.74 6.81
C GLU A 407 -10.64 19.81 6.02
N PRO A 408 -9.75 20.63 6.62
CA PRO A 408 -8.98 21.63 5.88
C PRO A 408 -8.11 21.02 4.78
N ALA A 409 -7.39 19.94 5.09
CA ALA A 409 -6.56 19.25 4.10
C ALA A 409 -7.40 18.60 2.99
N LEU A 410 -8.52 17.97 3.38
CA LEU A 410 -9.42 17.33 2.43
C LEU A 410 -10.07 18.34 1.48
N ALA A 411 -10.30 19.58 1.91
CA ALA A 411 -10.80 20.64 1.03
C ALA A 411 -9.79 20.99 -0.08
N TRP A 412 -8.50 21.15 0.25
CA TRP A 412 -7.44 21.37 -0.75
C TRP A 412 -7.33 20.20 -1.73
N MET A 413 -7.34 18.97 -1.23
CA MET A 413 -7.25 17.77 -2.07
C MET A 413 -8.51 17.58 -2.93
N ALA A 414 -9.68 17.98 -2.44
CA ALA A 414 -10.94 17.96 -3.19
C ALA A 414 -10.89 18.91 -4.38
N GLU A 415 -10.40 20.14 -4.21
CA GLU A 415 -10.26 21.09 -5.31
C GLU A 415 -9.30 20.56 -6.39
N ALA A 416 -8.14 20.03 -6.00
CA ALA A 416 -7.20 19.40 -6.93
C ALA A 416 -7.83 18.21 -7.68
N ALA A 417 -8.63 17.40 -6.99
CA ALA A 417 -9.35 16.26 -7.58
C ALA A 417 -10.36 16.71 -8.64
N TRP A 418 -11.09 17.80 -8.39
CA TRP A 418 -12.04 18.38 -9.34
C TRP A 418 -11.35 18.96 -10.56
N ARG A 419 -10.28 19.75 -10.36
CA ARG A 419 -9.48 20.33 -11.47
C ARG A 419 -8.89 19.24 -12.36
N THR A 420 -8.30 18.21 -11.75
CA THR A 420 -7.76 17.04 -12.46
C THR A 420 -8.85 16.37 -13.31
N ARG A 421 -10.04 16.20 -12.76
CA ARG A 421 -11.18 15.59 -13.44
C ARG A 421 -11.70 16.46 -14.59
N ASP A 422 -11.85 17.75 -14.38
CA ASP A 422 -12.32 18.70 -15.39
C ASP A 422 -11.29 18.80 -16.55
N ALA A 423 -9.99 18.80 -16.24
CA ALA A 423 -8.92 18.72 -17.23
C ALA A 423 -8.94 17.39 -18.00
N ALA A 424 -9.18 16.26 -17.33
CA ALA A 424 -9.32 14.97 -17.99
C ALA A 424 -10.54 14.93 -18.93
N ARG A 425 -11.67 15.51 -18.54
CA ARG A 425 -12.85 15.67 -19.42
C ARG A 425 -12.54 16.51 -20.64
N ALA A 426 -11.82 17.62 -20.47
CA ALA A 426 -11.40 18.46 -21.59
C ALA A 426 -10.43 17.74 -22.53
N ALA A 427 -9.46 17.00 -22.00
CA ALA A 427 -8.51 16.22 -22.80
C ALA A 427 -9.21 15.12 -23.61
N VAL A 428 -10.16 14.41 -23.00
CA VAL A 428 -10.99 13.43 -23.71
C VAL A 428 -11.86 14.12 -24.77
N ALA A 429 -12.47 15.26 -24.47
CA ALA A 429 -13.31 16.01 -25.40
C ALA A 429 -12.52 16.50 -26.62
N GLN A 430 -11.31 17.01 -26.42
CA GLN A 430 -10.41 17.41 -27.51
C GLN A 430 -10.02 16.23 -28.40
N LYS A 431 -9.71 15.08 -27.79
CA LYS A 431 -9.39 13.85 -28.53
C LYS A 431 -10.60 13.31 -29.32
N VAL A 432 -11.79 13.40 -28.74
CA VAL A 432 -13.03 12.91 -29.36
C VAL A 432 -13.56 13.88 -30.41
N GLY A 433 -13.46 15.20 -30.21
CA GLY A 433 -14.17 16.21 -31.00
C GLY A 433 -15.66 16.33 -30.64
N SER A 434 -16.41 17.16 -31.36
CA SER A 434 -17.85 17.35 -31.12
C SER A 434 -18.68 16.23 -31.74
N ARG A 435 -18.87 15.12 -31.01
CA ARG A 435 -19.63 13.93 -31.44
C ARG A 435 -19.94 12.98 -30.28
N THR A 436 -20.81 12.02 -30.55
CA THR A 436 -21.10 10.89 -29.65
C THR A 436 -20.38 9.62 -30.14
N VAL A 437 -19.60 8.98 -29.27
CA VAL A 437 -18.77 7.80 -29.60
C VAL A 437 -18.94 6.71 -28.56
N PRO A 438 -18.98 5.40 -28.92
CA PRO A 438 -18.97 4.31 -27.94
C PRO A 438 -17.81 4.43 -26.96
N PHE A 439 -18.09 4.25 -25.66
CA PHE A 439 -17.13 4.46 -24.58
C PHE A 439 -15.84 3.63 -24.75
N TRP A 440 -15.96 2.37 -25.14
CA TRP A 440 -14.80 1.50 -25.34
C TRP A 440 -13.88 1.98 -26.47
N LYS A 441 -14.41 2.61 -27.53
CA LYS A 441 -13.60 3.19 -28.62
C LYS A 441 -12.81 4.39 -28.10
N VAL A 442 -13.43 5.21 -27.24
CA VAL A 442 -12.76 6.34 -26.60
C VAL A 442 -11.67 5.85 -25.64
N ALA A 443 -11.96 4.83 -24.83
CA ALA A 443 -10.99 4.21 -23.93
C ALA A 443 -9.77 3.69 -24.70
N ALA A 444 -9.98 2.96 -25.80
CA ALA A 444 -8.90 2.45 -26.64
C ALA A 444 -8.11 3.57 -27.33
N ALA A 445 -8.79 4.55 -27.95
CA ALA A 445 -8.15 5.65 -28.67
C ALA A 445 -7.42 6.65 -27.76
N SER A 446 -7.70 6.62 -26.46
CA SER A 446 -7.15 7.52 -25.45
C SER A 446 -6.25 6.81 -24.45
N ALA A 447 -5.88 5.55 -24.72
CA ALA A 447 -5.07 4.74 -23.80
C ALA A 447 -3.73 5.41 -23.46
N ASP A 448 -3.11 6.09 -24.43
CA ASP A 448 -1.82 6.76 -24.28
C ASP A 448 -1.92 8.22 -23.83
N LEU A 449 -3.14 8.74 -23.55
CA LEU A 449 -3.27 10.13 -23.09
C LEU A 449 -2.67 10.25 -21.68
N PRO A 450 -1.71 11.16 -21.46
CA PRO A 450 -1.16 11.39 -20.13
C PRO A 450 -2.26 11.92 -19.21
N LEU A 451 -2.24 11.47 -17.95
CA LEU A 451 -3.19 11.91 -16.94
C LEU A 451 -2.90 13.38 -16.56
N PRO A 452 -3.83 14.32 -16.76
CA PRO A 452 -3.60 15.73 -16.47
C PRO A 452 -3.83 16.03 -14.98
N LEU A 453 -2.89 15.60 -14.14
CA LEU A 453 -2.91 15.87 -12.69
C LEU A 453 -2.79 17.37 -12.42
N ASP A 454 -3.63 17.91 -11.54
CA ASP A 454 -3.47 19.27 -11.05
C ASP A 454 -2.24 19.38 -10.14
N THR A 455 -1.33 20.30 -10.47
CA THR A 455 -0.19 20.69 -9.62
C THR A 455 -0.39 22.05 -8.96
N SER A 456 -1.35 22.85 -9.44
CA SER A 456 -1.55 24.23 -9.02
C SER A 456 -1.87 24.35 -7.54
N MET A 457 -2.63 23.40 -6.95
CA MET A 457 -2.93 23.42 -5.51
C MET A 457 -1.69 23.17 -4.65
N ALA A 458 -0.80 22.27 -5.07
CA ALA A 458 0.45 22.00 -4.35
C ALA A 458 1.43 23.18 -4.47
N GLU A 459 1.46 23.86 -5.63
CA GLU A 459 2.25 25.06 -5.85
C GLU A 459 1.79 26.24 -4.98
N LEU A 460 0.47 26.44 -4.85
CA LEU A 460 -0.09 27.47 -3.95
C LEU A 460 0.25 27.20 -2.48
N LEU A 461 0.16 25.94 -2.03
CA LEU A 461 0.60 25.55 -0.69
C LEU A 461 2.10 25.80 -0.50
N ALA A 462 2.93 25.48 -1.49
CA ALA A 462 4.37 25.73 -1.44
C ALA A 462 4.69 27.23 -1.30
N GLN A 463 3.99 28.08 -2.04
CA GLN A 463 4.13 29.55 -1.98
C GLN A 463 3.67 30.13 -0.65
N SER A 464 2.80 29.43 0.08
CA SER A 464 2.29 29.85 1.39
C SER A 464 3.25 29.51 2.54
N ILE A 465 4.35 28.79 2.28
CA ILE A 465 5.35 28.48 3.28
C ILE A 465 6.32 29.68 3.41
N PRO A 466 6.38 30.35 4.58
CA PRO A 466 7.13 31.59 4.73
C PRO A 466 8.64 31.37 4.84
N ASP A 467 9.05 30.25 5.44
CA ASP A 467 10.45 29.92 5.68
C ASP A 467 10.69 28.43 5.40
N ALA A 468 11.54 28.15 4.40
CA ALA A 468 11.93 26.79 4.07
C ALA A 468 12.84 26.16 5.14
N ALA A 469 13.46 26.93 6.04
CA ALA A 469 14.32 26.43 7.12
C ALA A 469 13.55 26.08 8.41
N ALA A 470 12.27 26.48 8.52
CA ALA A 470 11.43 26.12 9.65
C ALA A 470 11.27 24.60 9.75
N ARG A 471 11.06 24.06 10.96
CA ARG A 471 10.81 22.61 11.16
C ARG A 471 9.37 22.22 10.88
N VAL A 472 8.44 23.08 11.29
CA VAL A 472 7.00 22.85 11.21
C VAL A 472 6.33 24.15 10.77
N VAL A 473 5.35 24.04 9.87
CA VAL A 473 4.55 25.15 9.36
C VAL A 473 3.08 24.74 9.37
N GLU A 474 2.24 25.51 10.07
CA GLU A 474 0.78 25.37 10.04
C GLU A 474 0.20 26.28 8.96
N LEU A 475 -0.57 25.69 8.06
CA LEU A 475 -1.22 26.38 6.93
C LEU A 475 -2.75 26.35 7.03
N GLY A 476 -3.32 25.95 8.17
CA GLY A 476 -4.78 25.80 8.34
C GLY A 476 -5.57 27.09 8.15
N ASP A 477 -4.97 28.25 8.42
CA ASP A 477 -5.56 29.56 8.17
C ASP A 477 -5.48 29.98 6.69
N VAL A 478 -4.68 29.27 5.88
CA VAL A 478 -4.63 29.48 4.43
C VAL A 478 -5.90 28.90 3.83
N VAL A 479 -6.80 29.81 3.46
CA VAL A 479 -8.10 29.45 2.88
C VAL A 479 -7.87 28.71 1.56
N PRO A 480 -8.36 27.47 1.41
CA PRO A 480 -8.31 26.80 0.12
C PRO A 480 -9.07 27.62 -0.93
N PRO A 481 -8.67 27.58 -2.21
CA PRO A 481 -9.47 28.14 -3.27
C PRO A 481 -10.91 27.62 -3.14
N ALA A 482 -11.88 28.53 -3.24
CA ALA A 482 -13.28 28.20 -3.03
C ALA A 482 -13.73 27.16 -4.05
N TRP A 483 -13.80 25.90 -3.62
CA TRP A 483 -14.40 24.84 -4.41
C TRP A 483 -15.91 24.88 -4.18
N ASP A 484 -16.67 24.87 -5.27
CA ASP A 484 -18.11 25.05 -5.20
C ASP A 484 -18.78 23.85 -4.52
N SER A 485 -19.18 24.03 -3.26
CA SER A 485 -19.94 23.04 -2.49
C SER A 485 -21.34 22.75 -3.06
N ALA A 486 -21.80 23.53 -4.04
CA ALA A 486 -22.99 23.24 -4.84
C ALA A 486 -22.74 22.18 -5.92
N ARG A 487 -21.48 21.81 -6.21
CA ARG A 487 -21.15 20.69 -7.12
C ARG A 487 -21.86 19.41 -6.69
N ALA A 488 -22.33 18.66 -7.69
CA ALA A 488 -23.39 17.66 -7.50
C ALA A 488 -22.90 16.23 -7.29
N LEU A 489 -21.59 15.96 -7.38
CA LEU A 489 -21.02 14.63 -7.12
C LEU A 489 -20.46 14.52 -5.70
N PRO A 490 -20.61 13.35 -5.07
CA PRO A 490 -20.01 13.09 -3.76
C PRO A 490 -18.50 12.87 -3.88
N LEU A 491 -17.81 12.99 -2.74
CA LEU A 491 -16.42 12.54 -2.58
C LEU A 491 -16.41 11.38 -1.59
N VAL A 492 -15.65 10.34 -1.94
CA VAL A 492 -15.43 9.17 -1.08
C VAL A 492 -13.93 8.97 -1.00
N THR A 493 -13.40 8.93 0.22
CA THR A 493 -11.97 8.71 0.43
C THR A 493 -11.76 7.84 1.66
N SER A 494 -10.71 7.03 1.64
CA SER A 494 -10.19 6.42 2.85
C SER A 494 -8.82 6.98 3.16
N VAL A 495 -8.65 7.48 4.37
CA VAL A 495 -7.38 8.06 4.85
C VAL A 495 -6.79 7.09 5.83
N ASP A 496 -5.54 6.73 5.60
CA ASP A 496 -4.75 6.05 6.61
C ASP A 496 -4.18 7.08 7.57
N LEU A 497 -4.63 7.07 8.81
CA LEU A 497 -4.31 8.03 9.85
C LEU A 497 -3.40 7.38 10.88
N LEU A 498 -2.28 8.04 11.19
CA LEU A 498 -1.42 7.65 12.30
C LEU A 498 -1.64 8.63 13.46
N VAL A 499 -1.70 8.08 14.67
CA VAL A 499 -1.79 8.85 15.90
C VAL A 499 -0.46 8.71 16.62
N GLY A 500 0.19 9.84 16.92
CA GLY A 500 1.39 9.89 17.73
C GLY A 500 1.06 10.35 19.14
N ALA A 501 1.25 9.48 20.12
CA ALA A 501 1.03 9.76 21.54
C ALA A 501 1.94 8.87 22.40
N ALA A 502 2.26 9.29 23.62
CA ALA A 502 3.09 8.47 24.51
C ALA A 502 2.42 7.13 24.87
N ASP A 503 1.11 7.16 25.08
CA ASP A 503 0.24 6.03 25.42
C ASP A 503 -1.24 6.40 25.14
N VAL A 504 -2.15 5.47 25.40
CA VAL A 504 -3.60 5.65 25.21
C VAL A 504 -4.16 6.76 26.11
N GLU A 505 -3.61 6.93 27.33
CA GLU A 505 -4.05 7.97 28.28
C GLU A 505 -3.68 9.38 27.81
N ALA A 506 -2.46 9.55 27.27
CA ALA A 506 -2.02 10.79 26.64
C ALA A 506 -2.94 11.16 25.46
N TRP A 507 -3.28 10.17 24.61
CA TRP A 507 -4.26 10.39 23.55
C TRP A 507 -5.63 10.79 24.13
N GLY A 508 -6.13 10.08 25.14
CA GLY A 508 -7.41 10.38 25.81
C GLY A 508 -7.50 11.80 26.37
N ARG A 509 -6.39 12.35 26.91
CA ARG A 509 -6.32 13.73 27.44
C ARG A 509 -6.11 14.82 26.37
N GLY A 510 -5.86 14.44 25.12
CA GLY A 510 -5.62 15.40 24.04
C GLY A 510 -4.15 15.64 23.69
N ASP A 511 -3.21 14.94 24.34
CA ASP A 511 -1.77 15.05 24.13
C ASP A 511 -1.31 14.14 22.97
N TYR A 512 -1.72 14.46 21.74
CA TYR A 512 -1.38 13.66 20.56
C TYR A 512 -1.25 14.47 19.27
N THR A 513 -0.57 13.86 18.31
CA THR A 513 -0.42 14.36 16.93
C THR A 513 -1.19 13.46 15.97
N LEU A 514 -1.89 14.05 15.00
CA LEU A 514 -2.46 13.33 13.86
C LEU A 514 -1.55 13.47 12.64
N VAL A 515 -1.33 12.36 11.92
CA VAL A 515 -0.53 12.32 10.71
C VAL A 515 -1.29 11.60 9.61
N MET A 516 -1.53 12.26 8.48
CA MET A 516 -2.07 11.61 7.29
C MET A 516 -0.97 10.78 6.61
N GLY A 517 -1.27 9.49 6.48
CA GLY A 517 -0.48 8.49 5.76
C GLY A 517 -0.89 8.41 4.29
N ASP A 518 -1.16 7.18 3.82
CA ASP A 518 -1.65 6.93 2.47
C ASP A 518 -3.12 7.38 2.35
N ILE A 519 -3.48 7.96 1.19
CA ILE A 519 -4.84 8.40 0.89
C ILE A 519 -5.36 7.59 -0.29
N HIS A 520 -6.58 7.10 -0.16
CA HIS A 520 -7.26 6.26 -1.12
C HIS A 520 -8.55 6.96 -1.56
N ASP A 521 -8.92 6.81 -2.82
CA ASP A 521 -10.03 7.53 -3.45
C ASP A 521 -11.36 6.77 -3.44
N THR A 522 -11.48 5.79 -2.54
CA THR A 522 -12.65 4.93 -2.39
C THR A 522 -12.87 4.49 -0.95
N ALA A 523 -13.99 3.83 -0.67
CA ALA A 523 -14.30 3.28 0.65
C ALA A 523 -13.58 1.93 0.84
N LEU A 524 -12.65 1.88 1.79
CA LEU A 524 -11.83 0.69 2.08
C LEU A 524 -12.20 0.00 3.39
N VAL A 525 -13.05 0.60 4.23
CA VAL A 525 -13.74 -0.11 5.32
C VAL A 525 -14.91 -0.90 4.71
N TRP A 526 -14.57 -1.86 3.86
CA TRP A 526 -15.49 -2.60 3.00
C TRP A 526 -14.90 -3.96 2.60
N GLY A 527 -15.78 -4.95 2.36
CA GLY A 527 -15.41 -6.22 1.73
C GLY A 527 -14.27 -6.96 2.44
N TRP A 528 -13.17 -7.17 1.71
CA TRP A 528 -11.98 -7.89 2.19
C TRP A 528 -11.45 -7.41 3.55
N ALA A 529 -11.49 -6.10 3.80
CA ALA A 529 -10.97 -5.52 5.02
C ALA A 529 -11.82 -5.87 6.27
N LEU A 530 -13.05 -6.38 6.09
CA LEU A 530 -13.98 -6.76 7.16
C LEU A 530 -14.09 -8.27 7.38
N GLN A 531 -13.23 -9.08 6.74
CA GLN A 531 -13.34 -10.55 6.74
C GLN A 531 -13.26 -11.19 8.15
N PHE A 532 -12.65 -10.50 9.11
CA PHE A 532 -12.55 -10.93 10.52
C PHE A 532 -13.45 -10.12 11.46
N HIS A 533 -14.30 -9.23 10.92
CA HIS A 533 -15.14 -8.37 11.73
C HIS A 533 -16.36 -9.17 12.23
N PRO A 534 -16.59 -9.28 13.56
CA PRO A 534 -17.65 -10.14 14.10
C PRO A 534 -19.05 -9.73 13.65
N SER A 535 -19.25 -8.45 13.36
CA SER A 535 -20.50 -7.89 12.84
C SER A 535 -20.39 -7.40 11.39
N ARG A 536 -19.62 -8.07 10.53
CA ARG A 536 -19.36 -7.66 9.13
C ARG A 536 -20.62 -7.18 8.40
N GLY A 537 -21.69 -7.98 8.41
CA GLY A 537 -22.93 -7.65 7.69
C GLY A 537 -23.58 -6.34 8.16
N LYS A 538 -23.49 -6.01 9.47
CA LYS A 538 -23.99 -4.74 10.01
C LYS A 538 -23.17 -3.55 9.51
N VAL A 539 -21.83 -3.69 9.47
CA VAL A 539 -20.90 -2.65 9.00
C VAL A 539 -21.06 -2.39 7.51
N GLU A 540 -21.09 -3.44 6.69
CA GLU A 540 -21.33 -3.32 5.25
C GLU A 540 -22.70 -2.66 4.98
N SER A 541 -23.75 -3.07 5.70
CA SER A 541 -25.08 -2.44 5.58
C SER A 541 -25.06 -0.96 5.97
N ALA A 542 -24.30 -0.57 7.00
CA ALA A 542 -24.13 0.82 7.39
C ALA A 542 -23.41 1.63 6.30
N MET A 543 -22.36 1.07 5.68
CA MET A 543 -21.68 1.71 4.55
C MET A 543 -22.60 1.84 3.33
N VAL A 544 -23.42 0.83 3.02
CA VAL A 544 -24.43 0.93 1.95
C VAL A 544 -25.40 2.08 2.21
N ARG A 545 -25.90 2.22 3.44
CA ARG A 545 -26.77 3.34 3.82
C ARG A 545 -26.05 4.69 3.70
N ALA A 546 -24.80 4.77 4.14
CA ALA A 546 -24.00 5.98 4.04
C ALA A 546 -23.78 6.40 2.57
N LEU A 547 -23.41 5.47 1.69
CA LEU A 547 -23.29 5.70 0.24
C LEU A 547 -24.65 5.99 -0.44
N GLY A 548 -25.74 5.49 0.12
CA GLY A 548 -27.11 5.75 -0.33
C GLY A 548 -27.60 7.16 0.02
N ALA A 549 -27.14 7.72 1.13
CA ALA A 549 -27.49 9.07 1.60
C ALA A 549 -26.70 10.19 0.89
N LEU A 550 -25.68 9.84 0.11
CA LEU A 550 -24.92 10.80 -0.68
C LEU A 550 -25.76 11.35 -1.84
N PRO A 551 -25.58 12.62 -2.22
CA PRO A 551 -26.28 13.23 -3.34
C PRO A 551 -25.92 12.48 -4.63
N ARG A 552 -26.95 12.10 -5.39
CA ARG A 552 -26.81 11.39 -6.67
C ARG A 552 -27.41 12.23 -7.77
N ALA A 553 -26.59 13.09 -8.37
CA ALA A 553 -26.96 13.78 -9.61
C ALA A 553 -27.14 12.80 -10.78
N MET A 554 -26.50 11.63 -10.70
CA MET A 554 -26.50 10.59 -11.72
C MET A 554 -26.24 9.21 -11.10
N PRO A 555 -26.61 8.11 -11.78
CA PRO A 555 -26.26 6.75 -11.36
C PRO A 555 -24.75 6.54 -11.26
N LEU A 556 -24.32 5.87 -10.18
CA LEU A 556 -22.92 5.46 -9.98
C LEU A 556 -22.74 4.00 -10.40
N VAL A 557 -21.80 3.74 -11.30
CA VAL A 557 -21.56 2.44 -11.93
C VAL A 557 -20.23 1.88 -11.46
N THR A 558 -20.21 0.63 -11.00
CA THR A 558 -18.95 -0.07 -10.71
C THR A 558 -18.43 -0.77 -11.97
N VAL A 559 -17.15 -0.60 -12.27
CA VAL A 559 -16.45 -1.42 -13.28
C VAL A 559 -15.72 -2.54 -12.56
N LEU A 560 -16.06 -3.80 -12.83
CA LEU A 560 -15.41 -4.96 -12.22
C LEU A 560 -14.30 -5.51 -13.12
N PRO A 561 -13.01 -5.28 -12.78
CA PRO A 561 -11.90 -5.91 -13.49
C PRO A 561 -11.80 -7.41 -13.16
N SER A 562 -11.09 -8.17 -13.99
CA SER A 562 -10.63 -9.51 -13.61
C SER A 562 -9.75 -9.44 -12.37
N ARG A 563 -9.86 -10.42 -11.48
CA ARG A 563 -8.95 -10.55 -10.33
C ARG A 563 -7.51 -10.75 -10.83
N ARG A 564 -6.62 -9.79 -10.57
CA ARG A 564 -5.19 -9.92 -10.94
C ARG A 564 -4.28 -10.15 -9.73
N THR A 565 -4.78 -9.89 -8.54
CA THR A 565 -4.01 -9.89 -7.29
C THR A 565 -4.84 -10.45 -6.14
N GLY A 566 -4.18 -10.70 -5.01
CA GLY A 566 -4.85 -11.06 -3.77
C GLY A 566 -5.78 -9.98 -3.18
N LEU A 567 -5.68 -8.72 -3.62
CA LEU A 567 -6.64 -7.68 -3.25
C LEU A 567 -7.92 -7.82 -4.08
N LEU A 568 -9.06 -7.80 -3.40
CA LEU A 568 -10.36 -7.98 -4.04
C LEU A 568 -10.90 -6.65 -4.55
N PRO A 569 -11.33 -6.56 -5.83
CA PRO A 569 -12.06 -5.41 -6.32
C PRO A 569 -13.32 -5.15 -5.49
N SER A 570 -13.63 -3.87 -5.25
CA SER A 570 -14.82 -3.49 -4.51
C SER A 570 -16.04 -3.43 -5.42
N GLU A 571 -17.11 -4.14 -5.04
CA GLU A 571 -18.41 -4.07 -5.71
C GLU A 571 -19.39 -3.19 -4.90
N PHE A 572 -19.52 -1.92 -5.29
CA PHE A 572 -20.37 -0.95 -4.59
C PHE A 572 -21.84 -1.01 -5.03
N PRO A 573 -22.77 -0.39 -4.29
CA PRO A 573 -24.18 -0.33 -4.66
C PRO A 573 -24.40 0.42 -5.97
N GLY A 574 -25.18 -0.16 -6.88
CA GLY A 574 -25.50 0.44 -8.20
C GLY A 574 -25.34 -0.58 -9.34
N PRO A 575 -25.52 -0.12 -10.59
CA PRO A 575 -25.23 -0.92 -11.77
C PRO A 575 -23.75 -1.32 -11.85
N VAL A 576 -23.50 -2.42 -12.56
CA VAL A 576 -22.15 -2.99 -12.74
C VAL A 576 -21.85 -3.23 -14.20
N VAL A 577 -20.64 -2.85 -14.62
CA VAL A 577 -20.03 -3.24 -15.88
C VAL A 577 -18.97 -4.32 -15.59
N GLU A 578 -19.17 -5.51 -16.14
CA GLU A 578 -18.26 -6.64 -16.00
C GLU A 578 -17.15 -6.57 -17.07
N LEU A 579 -15.98 -6.06 -16.69
CA LEU A 579 -14.81 -5.86 -17.56
C LEU A 579 -13.73 -6.89 -17.23
N GLY A 580 -13.96 -8.13 -17.68
CA GLY A 580 -13.09 -9.25 -17.39
C GLY A 580 -13.48 -10.00 -16.10
N GLY A 581 -13.89 -9.31 -15.04
CA GLY A 581 -14.42 -9.90 -13.82
C GLY A 581 -15.95 -10.06 -13.84
N VAL A 582 -16.50 -10.93 -12.98
CA VAL A 582 -17.96 -11.13 -12.83
C VAL A 582 -18.44 -10.77 -11.42
N SER A 583 -19.67 -10.27 -11.34
CA SER A 583 -20.33 -9.96 -10.06
C SER A 583 -20.73 -11.24 -9.32
N SER A 584 -20.59 -11.24 -7.99
CA SER A 584 -21.08 -12.33 -7.14
C SER A 584 -22.59 -12.25 -6.88
N ARG A 585 -23.23 -11.11 -7.17
CA ARG A 585 -24.65 -10.90 -6.92
C ARG A 585 -25.47 -11.44 -8.10
N ALA A 586 -26.30 -12.44 -7.84
CA ALA A 586 -27.23 -12.97 -8.85
C ALA A 586 -28.11 -11.85 -9.44
N SER A 587 -28.66 -11.00 -8.56
CA SER A 587 -29.50 -9.84 -8.89
C SER A 587 -28.73 -8.59 -9.35
N ALA A 588 -27.42 -8.67 -9.61
CA ALA A 588 -26.67 -7.49 -10.06
C ALA A 588 -27.29 -6.88 -11.30
N TRP A 589 -27.50 -5.57 -11.25
CA TRP A 589 -27.94 -4.81 -12.40
C TRP A 589 -26.78 -4.60 -13.37
N ARG A 590 -26.65 -5.54 -14.31
CA ARG A 590 -25.55 -5.56 -15.28
C ARG A 590 -25.86 -4.64 -16.46
N ILE A 591 -24.96 -3.68 -16.71
CA ILE A 591 -25.02 -2.81 -17.88
C ILE A 591 -23.89 -3.21 -18.84
N PRO A 592 -24.21 -3.43 -20.13
CA PRO A 592 -23.20 -3.63 -21.16
C PRO A 592 -22.21 -2.47 -21.29
N LEU A 593 -20.94 -2.74 -21.55
CA LEU A 593 -19.95 -1.69 -21.83
C LEU A 593 -20.29 -0.93 -23.13
N ASP A 594 -20.91 -1.61 -24.10
CA ASP A 594 -21.38 -1.01 -25.36
C ASP A 594 -22.69 -0.21 -25.21
N ASP A 595 -23.34 -0.26 -24.05
CA ASP A 595 -24.43 0.66 -23.66
C ASP A 595 -23.91 2.05 -23.27
N LEU A 596 -22.60 2.16 -22.99
CA LEU A 596 -21.95 3.39 -22.58
C LEU A 596 -21.40 4.16 -23.79
N PHE A 597 -21.71 5.46 -23.83
CA PHE A 597 -21.26 6.38 -24.87
C PHE A 597 -20.63 7.61 -24.24
N VAL A 598 -19.64 8.18 -24.92
CA VAL A 598 -19.09 9.48 -24.60
C VAL A 598 -19.73 10.50 -25.52
N GLU A 599 -20.45 11.45 -24.94
CA GLU A 599 -20.95 12.64 -25.64
C GLU A 599 -19.99 13.78 -25.38
N SER A 600 -19.48 14.39 -26.45
CA SER A 600 -18.51 15.48 -26.38
C SER A 600 -18.95 16.62 -27.28
N ASP A 601 -18.79 17.86 -26.81
CA ASP A 601 -18.96 19.10 -27.58
C ASP A 601 -17.61 19.65 -28.11
N GLY A 602 -16.53 18.89 -27.91
CA GLY A 602 -15.15 19.28 -28.25
C GLY A 602 -14.43 20.09 -27.16
N LYS A 603 -15.13 20.53 -26.12
CA LYS A 603 -14.58 21.24 -24.94
C LYS A 603 -14.70 20.44 -23.66
N SER A 604 -15.80 19.72 -23.47
CA SER A 604 -16.05 18.83 -22.35
C SER A 604 -16.75 17.55 -22.84
N ALA A 605 -16.59 16.49 -22.07
CA ALA A 605 -17.16 15.18 -22.38
C ALA A 605 -17.90 14.62 -21.16
N ARG A 606 -19.01 13.93 -21.42
CA ARG A 606 -19.79 13.18 -20.42
C ARG A 606 -19.99 11.73 -20.84
N LEU A 607 -20.11 10.85 -19.86
CA LEU A 607 -20.40 9.44 -20.06
C LEU A 607 -21.90 9.21 -19.89
N VAL A 608 -22.57 8.69 -20.91
CA VAL A 608 -24.00 8.43 -20.88
C VAL A 608 -24.28 6.94 -21.07
N SER A 609 -25.34 6.46 -20.44
CA SER A 609 -25.91 5.13 -20.70
C SER A 609 -27.18 5.29 -21.52
N LYS A 610 -27.26 4.60 -22.67
CA LYS A 610 -28.47 4.62 -23.49
C LYS A 610 -29.64 3.95 -22.78
N ARG A 611 -29.41 2.82 -22.11
CA ARG A 611 -30.42 2.09 -21.35
C ARG A 611 -30.99 2.90 -20.18
N LEU A 612 -30.15 3.70 -19.52
CA LEU A 612 -30.58 4.57 -18.41
C LEU A 612 -31.10 5.94 -18.85
N GLY A 613 -30.89 6.31 -20.12
CA GLY A 613 -31.29 7.61 -20.66
C GLY A 613 -30.67 8.81 -19.94
N SER A 614 -29.50 8.64 -19.30
CA SER A 614 -28.89 9.65 -18.44
C SER A 614 -27.36 9.60 -18.47
N GLU A 615 -26.72 10.69 -18.04
CA GLU A 615 -25.31 10.67 -17.65
C GLU A 615 -25.12 9.64 -16.53
N VAL A 616 -23.97 8.97 -16.53
CA VAL A 616 -23.54 8.06 -15.47
C VAL A 616 -22.14 8.45 -15.02
N CYS A 617 -21.81 8.10 -13.78
CA CYS A 617 -20.47 8.30 -13.25
C CYS A 617 -19.92 6.97 -12.72
N LEU A 618 -18.63 6.73 -12.91
CA LEU A 618 -17.98 5.52 -12.41
C LEU A 618 -17.57 5.67 -10.95
N TYR A 619 -17.71 4.63 -10.16
CA TYR A 619 -16.97 4.56 -8.88
C TYR A 619 -15.46 4.57 -9.15
N ASN A 620 -14.70 5.11 -8.20
CA ASN A 620 -13.25 4.93 -8.20
C ASN A 620 -12.92 3.47 -7.87
N GLY A 621 -11.80 3.00 -8.38
CA GLY A 621 -11.31 1.64 -8.22
C GLY A 621 -9.89 1.50 -8.76
N GLU A 622 -9.47 0.26 -9.02
CA GLU A 622 -8.10 -0.10 -9.42
C GLU A 622 -7.65 0.47 -10.77
N LEU A 623 -8.60 0.86 -11.63
CA LEU A 623 -8.30 1.43 -12.95
C LEU A 623 -7.89 2.89 -12.79
N GLU A 624 -6.76 3.28 -13.38
CA GLU A 624 -6.31 4.67 -13.45
C GLU A 624 -5.90 5.03 -14.88
N SER A 625 -6.66 5.93 -15.49
CA SER A 625 -6.38 6.49 -16.81
C SER A 625 -7.05 7.86 -16.94
N THR A 626 -6.69 8.63 -17.97
CA THR A 626 -7.34 9.89 -18.31
C THR A 626 -8.85 9.70 -18.53
N VAL A 627 -9.23 8.65 -19.27
CA VAL A 627 -10.63 8.31 -19.54
C VAL A 627 -11.37 7.92 -18.27
N HIS A 628 -10.77 7.09 -17.41
CA HIS A 628 -11.40 6.73 -16.15
C HIS A 628 -11.57 7.96 -15.25
N THR A 629 -10.54 8.81 -15.15
CA THR A 629 -10.57 10.02 -14.32
C THR A 629 -11.61 11.04 -14.79
N ALA A 630 -11.81 11.17 -16.11
CA ALA A 630 -12.83 12.05 -16.68
C ALA A 630 -14.27 11.66 -16.29
N PHE A 631 -14.53 10.36 -16.10
CA PHE A 631 -15.88 9.83 -15.94
C PHE A 631 -16.16 9.19 -14.57
N SER A 632 -15.15 9.06 -13.71
CA SER A 632 -15.34 8.60 -12.32
C SER A 632 -15.62 9.73 -11.35
N LEU A 633 -15.91 9.37 -10.09
CA LEU A 633 -15.93 10.33 -8.99
C LEU A 633 -14.57 11.07 -8.90
N PRO A 634 -14.53 12.33 -8.44
CA PRO A 634 -13.26 13.01 -8.21
C PRO A 634 -12.39 12.20 -7.25
N ARG A 635 -11.10 12.07 -7.60
CA ARG A 635 -10.14 11.23 -6.88
C ARG A 635 -9.28 12.09 -5.96
N ILE A 636 -9.54 12.01 -4.66
CA ILE A 636 -8.73 12.63 -3.62
C ILE A 636 -7.33 12.02 -3.63
N ARG A 637 -6.30 12.86 -3.70
CA ARG A 637 -4.89 12.46 -3.72
C ARG A 637 -4.07 13.32 -2.77
N PRO A 638 -2.96 12.81 -2.21
CA PRO A 638 -2.05 13.63 -1.41
C PRO A 638 -1.45 14.76 -2.25
N LEU A 639 -1.45 15.98 -1.70
CA LEU A 639 -0.71 17.11 -2.26
C LEU A 639 0.74 17.04 -1.76
N ARG A 640 1.70 17.05 -2.68
CA ARG A 640 3.14 16.94 -2.36
C ARG A 640 3.80 18.29 -2.61
N VAL A 641 4.29 18.91 -1.55
CA VAL A 641 5.02 20.19 -1.58
C VAL A 641 6.52 19.92 -1.57
N SER A 642 7.30 20.72 -2.30
CA SER A 642 8.75 20.60 -2.34
C SER A 642 9.41 21.96 -2.46
N LEU A 643 10.28 22.30 -1.50
CA LEU A 643 11.02 23.58 -1.47
C LEU A 643 12.52 23.43 -1.79
N GLY A 644 12.94 22.29 -2.33
CA GLY A 644 14.34 22.02 -2.69
C GLY A 644 15.01 21.05 -1.74
N GLU A 645 16.14 21.43 -1.13
CA GLU A 645 16.94 20.55 -0.27
C GLU A 645 16.22 20.17 1.03
N HIS A 646 15.43 21.09 1.59
CA HIS A 646 14.65 20.89 2.80
C HIS A 646 13.19 21.28 2.55
N THR A 647 12.26 20.61 3.21
CA THR A 647 10.85 21.01 3.25
C THR A 647 10.31 20.77 4.66
N PRO A 648 9.76 21.80 5.33
CA PRO A 648 9.22 21.67 6.69
C PRO A 648 8.13 20.61 6.77
N ARG A 649 7.87 20.12 7.99
CA ARG A 649 6.60 19.46 8.30
C ARG A 649 5.46 20.43 8.05
N VAL A 650 4.49 20.05 7.23
CA VAL A 650 3.31 20.86 6.92
C VAL A 650 2.11 20.31 7.66
N THR A 651 1.44 21.17 8.42
CA THR A 651 0.16 20.87 9.07
C THR A 651 -0.97 21.70 8.47
N LEU A 652 -2.15 21.10 8.40
CA LEU A 652 -3.41 21.75 8.02
C LEU A 652 -4.47 21.36 9.06
N GLY A 653 -5.00 22.34 9.79
CA GLY A 653 -5.99 22.08 10.84
C GLY A 653 -5.41 21.28 12.01
N GLY A 654 -4.10 21.42 12.27
CA GLY A 654 -3.38 20.66 13.28
C GLY A 654 -3.11 19.19 12.90
N VAL A 655 -3.35 18.78 11.66
CA VAL A 655 -2.98 17.45 11.14
C VAL A 655 -1.77 17.56 10.24
N VAL A 656 -0.77 16.71 10.44
CA VAL A 656 0.40 16.62 9.58
C VAL A 656 0.00 16.00 8.24
N VAL A 657 0.02 16.80 7.18
CA VAL A 657 -0.30 16.37 5.80
C VAL A 657 0.96 16.01 5.02
N GLN A 658 2.10 16.57 5.42
CA GLN A 658 3.40 16.23 4.91
C GLN A 658 4.42 16.26 6.06
N ARG A 659 5.17 15.16 6.21
CA ARG A 659 6.28 15.06 7.15
C ARG A 659 7.45 15.93 6.68
N GLU A 660 8.30 16.35 7.61
CA GLU A 660 9.56 17.05 7.29
C GLU A 660 10.44 16.18 6.39
N GLN A 661 11.09 16.81 5.41
CA GLN A 661 11.81 16.13 4.34
C GLN A 661 13.15 16.78 3.99
N TRP A 662 14.13 15.94 3.65
CA TRP A 662 15.46 16.34 3.21
C TRP A 662 15.86 15.58 1.94
N ARG A 663 16.50 16.26 1.01
CA ARG A 663 17.22 15.63 -0.11
C ARG A 663 18.70 15.58 0.21
N LEU A 664 19.33 14.41 -0.02
CA LEU A 664 20.77 14.31 0.11
C LEU A 664 21.45 14.84 -1.15
N ASP A 665 22.37 15.77 -0.96
CA ASP A 665 23.26 16.25 -2.02
C ASP A 665 24.34 15.21 -2.38
N ALA A 666 25.05 15.47 -3.49
CA ALA A 666 26.09 14.59 -3.98
C ALA A 666 27.26 14.40 -2.99
N ALA A 667 27.65 15.46 -2.26
CA ALA A 667 28.77 15.40 -1.33
C ALA A 667 28.45 14.52 -0.11
N ALA A 668 27.24 14.64 0.45
CA ALA A 668 26.75 13.78 1.52
C ALA A 668 26.69 12.32 1.07
N ARG A 669 26.22 12.07 -0.16
CA ARG A 669 26.17 10.74 -0.75
C ARG A 669 27.57 10.14 -0.89
N GLU A 670 28.51 10.88 -1.45
CA GLU A 670 29.91 10.43 -1.61
C GLU A 670 30.56 10.12 -0.26
N ALA A 671 30.37 10.98 0.74
CA ALA A 671 30.90 10.77 2.08
C ALA A 671 30.38 9.47 2.73
N LEU A 672 29.08 9.18 2.57
CA LEU A 672 28.46 7.95 3.06
C LEU A 672 28.99 6.71 2.34
N LEU A 673 29.14 6.77 1.01
CA LEU A 673 29.57 5.63 0.19
C LEU A 673 31.08 5.35 0.29
N ALA A 674 31.91 6.35 0.61
CA ALA A 674 33.35 6.19 0.81
C ALA A 674 33.71 5.33 2.06
N CYS A 675 32.76 5.13 2.97
CA CYS A 675 32.97 4.41 4.22
C CYS A 675 33.02 2.88 4.04
N LYS A 676 34.15 2.27 4.43
CA LYS A 676 34.42 0.83 4.21
C LYS A 676 33.89 -0.07 5.31
N ASP A 677 33.82 0.41 6.55
CA ASP A 677 33.39 -0.33 7.74
C ASP A 677 32.24 0.38 8.48
N ASP A 678 31.61 -0.34 9.41
CA ASP A 678 30.44 0.16 10.14
C ASP A 678 30.78 1.31 11.10
N ARG A 679 32.00 1.33 11.66
CA ARG A 679 32.46 2.41 12.53
C ARG A 679 32.56 3.73 11.75
N ALA A 680 33.17 3.70 10.56
CA ALA A 680 33.24 4.85 9.69
C ALA A 680 31.85 5.29 9.21
N ARG A 681 31.00 4.33 8.80
CA ARG A 681 29.63 4.59 8.33
C ARG A 681 28.79 5.29 9.40
N LEU A 682 28.77 4.76 10.62
CA LEU A 682 27.98 5.32 11.70
C LEU A 682 28.47 6.73 12.05
N ARG A 683 29.78 6.94 12.22
CA ARG A 683 30.34 8.26 12.53
C ARG A 683 29.99 9.30 11.46
N VAL A 684 30.21 8.98 10.18
CA VAL A 684 29.91 9.90 9.07
C VAL A 684 28.41 10.15 8.96
N ALA A 685 27.57 9.12 9.10
CA ALA A 685 26.12 9.27 9.07
C ALA A 685 25.62 10.15 10.22
N VAL A 686 26.09 9.93 11.45
CA VAL A 686 25.76 10.78 12.61
C VAL A 686 26.17 12.23 12.37
N GLY A 687 27.39 12.48 11.88
CA GLY A 687 27.85 13.83 11.55
C GLY A 687 26.96 14.53 10.51
N LEU A 688 26.55 13.80 9.46
CA LEU A 688 25.64 14.32 8.42
C LEU A 688 24.24 14.58 8.95
N TRP A 689 23.73 13.72 9.83
CA TRP A 689 22.44 13.89 10.50
C TRP A 689 22.44 15.14 11.36
N GLU A 690 23.47 15.33 12.19
CA GLU A 690 23.60 16.53 13.03
C GLU A 690 23.73 17.81 12.21
N ALA A 691 24.55 17.79 11.14
CA ALA A 691 24.76 18.97 10.28
C ALA A 691 23.49 19.46 9.58
N ARG A 692 22.54 18.55 9.32
CA ARG A 692 21.24 18.85 8.69
C ARG A 692 20.08 18.80 9.69
N GLY A 693 20.38 18.51 10.95
CA GLY A 693 19.44 18.31 12.05
C GLY A 693 18.34 17.27 11.76
N LEU A 694 18.68 16.13 11.16
CA LEU A 694 17.73 15.03 10.97
C LEU A 694 17.44 14.32 12.31
N PRO A 695 16.20 13.83 12.53
CA PRO A 695 15.95 12.94 13.66
C PRO A 695 16.68 11.60 13.48
N PRO A 696 16.97 10.85 14.57
CA PRO A 696 17.71 9.59 14.49
C PRO A 696 17.06 8.57 13.54
N CYS A 697 15.73 8.51 13.53
CA CYS A 697 14.94 7.62 12.68
C CYS A 697 14.28 8.41 11.55
N VAL A 698 14.58 8.02 10.30
CA VAL A 698 13.97 8.56 9.08
C VAL A 698 13.58 7.45 8.13
N PHE A 699 12.69 7.75 7.20
CA PHE A 699 12.35 6.92 6.06
C PHE A 699 13.07 7.43 4.81
N ALA A 700 13.86 6.59 4.17
CA ALA A 700 14.50 6.87 2.89
C ALA A 700 13.64 6.33 1.73
N LYS A 701 13.24 7.22 0.82
CA LYS A 701 12.49 6.92 -0.39
C LYS A 701 13.39 7.13 -1.60
N PHE A 702 13.65 6.06 -2.34
CA PHE A 702 14.41 6.08 -3.59
C PHE A 702 13.49 6.05 -4.80
N LYS A 703 13.93 6.67 -5.92
CA LYS A 703 13.23 6.59 -7.20
C LYS A 703 13.16 5.15 -7.71
N GLY A 704 11.97 4.72 -8.12
CA GLY A 704 11.70 3.35 -8.58
C GLY A 704 11.49 2.33 -7.46
N GLU A 705 11.88 2.64 -6.22
CA GLU A 705 11.53 1.79 -5.06
C GLU A 705 10.12 2.13 -4.59
N ARG A 706 9.24 1.14 -4.47
CA ARG A 706 7.82 1.39 -4.19
C ARG A 706 7.58 1.90 -2.77
N LYS A 707 8.20 1.29 -1.76
CA LYS A 707 8.02 1.66 -0.34
C LYS A 707 9.35 2.17 0.22
N PRO A 708 9.31 3.18 1.12
CA PRO A 708 10.52 3.66 1.76
C PRO A 708 11.14 2.60 2.67
N VAL A 709 12.43 2.75 2.99
CA VAL A 709 13.14 1.95 4.00
C VAL A 709 13.36 2.79 5.26
N LEU A 710 13.21 2.17 6.42
CA LEU A 710 13.56 2.81 7.69
C LEU A 710 15.08 2.85 7.82
N VAL A 711 15.59 4.00 8.23
CA VAL A 711 16.98 4.25 8.58
C VAL A 711 16.99 4.74 10.02
N ASP A 712 17.66 4.00 10.90
CA ASP A 712 18.10 4.52 12.19
C ASP A 712 19.60 4.78 12.08
N VAL A 713 20.02 6.04 12.22
CA VAL A 713 21.42 6.45 12.12
C VAL A 713 22.30 5.76 13.17
N ARG A 714 21.69 5.27 14.26
CA ARG A 714 22.35 4.55 15.34
C ARG A 714 22.52 3.06 15.02
N SER A 715 21.85 2.52 13.99
CA SER A 715 21.82 1.07 13.72
C SER A 715 22.68 0.69 12.52
N PRO A 716 23.86 0.04 12.73
CA PRO A 716 24.71 -0.41 11.64
C PRO A 716 24.00 -1.36 10.64
N PRO A 717 23.18 -2.34 11.07
CA PRO A 717 22.42 -3.18 10.14
C PRO A 717 21.45 -2.40 9.23
N LEU A 718 20.74 -1.40 9.76
CA LEU A 718 19.82 -0.57 8.97
C LEU A 718 20.57 0.40 8.05
N LEU A 719 21.69 0.97 8.51
CA LEU A 719 22.58 1.77 7.66
C LEU A 719 23.10 0.95 6.47
N ARG A 720 23.49 -0.32 6.66
CA ARG A 720 23.93 -1.18 5.55
C ARG A 720 22.84 -1.36 4.49
N VAL A 721 21.57 -1.47 4.87
CA VAL A 721 20.44 -1.57 3.92
C VAL A 721 20.29 -0.26 3.15
N PHE A 722 20.32 0.88 3.85
CA PHE A 722 20.24 2.21 3.25
C PHE A 722 21.37 2.48 2.26
N LEU A 723 22.62 2.22 2.66
CA LEU A 723 23.80 2.47 1.83
C LEU A 723 23.85 1.59 0.58
N ASN A 724 23.40 0.33 0.69
CA ASN A 724 23.30 -0.56 -0.46
C ASN A 724 22.30 -0.03 -1.51
N LEU A 725 21.21 0.62 -1.09
CA LEU A 725 20.27 1.26 -2.02
C LEU A 725 20.83 2.58 -2.57
N LEU A 726 21.53 3.36 -1.73
CA LEU A 726 22.16 4.62 -2.11
C LEU A 726 23.29 4.44 -3.16
N GLU A 727 23.97 3.29 -3.15
CA GLU A 727 24.95 2.94 -4.18
C GLU A 727 24.30 2.75 -5.56
N GLN A 728 23.07 2.22 -5.59
CA GLN A 728 22.37 1.83 -6.82
C GLN A 728 21.48 2.95 -7.40
N LYS A 729 21.22 4.01 -6.61
CA LYS A 729 20.23 5.04 -6.92
C LYS A 729 20.81 6.42 -6.61
N GLU A 730 20.54 7.39 -7.47
CA GLU A 730 21.10 8.74 -7.33
C GLU A 730 20.25 9.67 -6.48
N GLU A 731 18.92 9.60 -6.63
CA GLU A 731 17.98 10.47 -5.91
C GLU A 731 17.36 9.76 -4.70
N VAL A 732 17.54 10.37 -3.52
CA VAL A 732 16.93 9.92 -2.27
C VAL A 732 16.26 11.07 -1.53
N LEU A 733 15.01 10.84 -1.14
CA LEU A 733 14.24 11.72 -0.25
C LEU A 733 14.20 11.07 1.12
N LEU A 734 14.74 11.74 2.12
CA LEU A 734 14.60 11.38 3.52
C LEU A 734 13.37 12.09 4.08
N SER A 735 12.54 11.37 4.83
CA SER A 735 11.39 11.91 5.55
C SER A 735 11.52 11.50 7.00
N GLU A 736 11.16 12.36 7.95
CA GLU A 736 11.16 11.96 9.37
C GLU A 736 10.26 10.73 9.62
N MET A 737 10.62 9.92 10.61
CA MET A 737 9.70 8.91 11.15
C MET A 737 8.69 9.61 12.06
N LEU A 738 7.44 9.69 11.60
CA LEU A 738 6.34 10.29 12.38
C LEU A 738 5.07 9.42 12.28
N PRO A 739 4.51 8.94 13.40
CA PRO A 739 4.95 9.12 14.79
C PRO A 739 6.36 8.60 15.07
N GLY A 740 7.10 9.30 15.95
CA GLY A 740 8.42 8.89 16.41
C GLY A 740 8.37 7.68 17.36
N PRO A 741 9.49 7.00 17.66
CA PRO A 741 9.53 5.85 18.57
C PRO A 741 8.92 6.11 19.96
N GLU A 742 9.06 7.31 20.48
CA GLU A 742 8.49 7.78 21.75
C GLU A 742 6.98 8.04 21.69
N GLN A 743 6.41 8.13 20.49
CA GLN A 743 5.00 8.41 20.21
C GLN A 743 4.23 7.15 19.78
N LEU A 744 4.81 5.96 19.97
CA LEU A 744 4.17 4.69 19.69
C LEU A 744 3.30 4.26 20.89
N TRP A 745 2.04 4.67 20.86
CA TRP A 745 1.08 4.48 21.96
C TRP A 745 0.65 3.03 22.18
N LEU A 746 0.71 2.17 21.15
CA LEU A 746 0.32 0.77 21.26
C LEU A 746 1.45 -0.04 21.87
N ARG A 747 1.22 -0.56 23.08
CA ARG A 747 2.20 -1.34 23.85
C ARG A 747 1.67 -2.75 24.08
N GLY A 748 2.42 -3.75 23.66
CA GLY A 748 2.17 -5.15 23.96
C GLY A 748 3.25 -5.72 24.90
N PRO A 749 3.15 -7.01 25.27
CA PRO A 749 4.12 -7.65 26.16
C PRO A 749 5.57 -7.59 25.67
N GLY A 750 5.77 -7.57 24.34
CA GLY A 750 7.08 -7.53 23.70
C GLY A 750 7.66 -6.14 23.43
N GLY A 751 6.88 -5.06 23.63
CA GLY A 751 7.29 -3.69 23.34
C GLY A 751 6.21 -2.87 22.63
N ARG A 752 6.64 -1.77 22.01
CA ARG A 752 5.82 -0.82 21.26
C ARG A 752 5.58 -1.29 19.84
N HIS A 753 4.40 -1.00 19.30
CA HIS A 753 4.01 -1.35 17.94
C HIS A 753 3.60 -0.11 17.16
N THR A 754 3.91 -0.07 15.86
CA THR A 754 3.37 0.99 15.01
C THR A 754 1.91 0.68 14.69
N VAL A 755 1.09 1.73 14.53
CA VAL A 755 -0.35 1.60 14.25
C VAL A 755 -0.78 2.56 13.15
N GLU A 756 -1.65 2.08 12.28
CA GLU A 756 -2.28 2.86 11.22
C GLU A 756 -3.80 2.59 11.26
N LEU A 757 -4.59 3.67 11.35
CA LEU A 757 -6.05 3.64 11.37
C LEU A 757 -6.55 3.93 9.96
N ARG A 758 -7.18 2.96 9.31
CA ARG A 758 -7.84 3.18 8.02
C ARG A 758 -9.26 3.65 8.27
N CYS A 759 -9.49 4.93 7.96
CA CYS A 759 -10.74 5.65 8.16
C CYS A 759 -11.41 5.92 6.82
N THR A 760 -12.74 5.86 6.73
CA THR A 760 -13.48 6.29 5.53
C THR A 760 -14.22 7.60 5.79
N LEU A 761 -14.05 8.58 4.90
CA LEU A 761 -14.74 9.86 4.92
C LEU A 761 -15.55 10.07 3.65
N LEU A 762 -16.72 10.68 3.82
CA LEU A 762 -17.72 10.86 2.78
C LEU A 762 -18.16 12.32 2.77
N TRP A 763 -18.12 12.98 1.62
CA TRP A 763 -18.61 14.34 1.47
C TRP A 763 -19.90 14.39 0.65
N GLY A 764 -20.81 15.27 1.07
CA GLY A 764 -22.03 15.63 0.33
C GLY A 764 -23.33 15.12 0.97
N GLY A 765 -23.25 14.14 1.87
CA GLY A 765 -24.40 13.65 2.64
C GLY A 765 -24.87 14.64 3.73
N PRO A 766 -26.05 14.42 4.32
CA PRO A 766 -26.43 15.12 5.54
C PRO A 766 -25.40 14.79 6.63
N ARG A 767 -24.96 15.80 7.40
CA ARG A 767 -24.15 15.59 8.61
C ARG A 767 -24.91 14.57 9.45
N ALA A 768 -24.35 13.36 9.63
CA ALA A 768 -25.08 12.26 10.24
C ALA A 768 -25.54 12.66 11.65
N ALA A 769 -26.85 12.81 11.86
CA ALA A 769 -27.41 12.46 13.16
C ALA A 769 -27.46 10.93 13.15
N MET A 770 -26.60 10.31 13.94
CA MET A 770 -26.60 8.86 14.11
C MET A 770 -27.98 8.42 14.62
N PRO A 771 -28.53 7.29 14.14
CA PRO A 771 -29.74 6.75 14.73
C PRO A 771 -29.50 6.47 16.22
N PRO A 772 -30.48 6.70 17.09
CA PRO A 772 -30.33 6.40 18.52
C PRO A 772 -29.92 4.94 18.68
N VAL A 773 -28.89 4.72 19.49
CA VAL A 773 -28.54 3.39 19.99
C VAL A 773 -29.71 2.95 20.84
N THR A 774 -30.64 2.18 20.28
CA THR A 774 -31.51 1.36 21.09
C THR A 774 -30.66 0.20 21.60
N GLU A 775 -30.17 0.33 22.82
CA GLU A 775 -29.96 -0.83 23.69
C GLU A 775 -31.29 -1.59 23.75
N GLU A 776 -31.30 -2.85 23.31
CA GLU A 776 -32.06 -3.94 23.95
C GLU A 776 -31.81 -5.29 23.24
N ALA A 777 -31.34 -6.24 24.05
CA ALA A 777 -31.24 -7.71 23.91
C ALA A 777 -30.36 -8.33 22.80
#